data_AF-A0A507B9F6-F1
#
_entry.id   AF-A0A507B9F6-F1
#
_cell.length_a   1.000
_cell.length_b   1.000
_cell.length_c   1.000
_cell.angle_alpha   90.00
_cell.angle_beta   90.00
_cell.angle_gamma   90.00
#
_symmetry.space_group_name_H-M   'P 1'
#
loop_
_entity.id
_entity.type
_entity.pdbx_description
1 polymer ?
#
loop_
_entity_poly.entity_id
_entity_poly.type
_entity_poly.pdbx_seq_one_letter_code
_entity_poly.pdbx_strand_id
1 'polypeptide(L)'
;MHSLLLLGLLGASQVAAHPTARQDESGLRRRTVNLDAFRLQATAEYVNATETTDSGASSLAKRDTYVDTAVAFVKSIAPNAEFRVVDDHYVGANGIAHVNLKQTAHGLDIDNADFNVNVASDGTVFSYGNNFFTGSIPTENPLSKRDFKDPVAALTGAINVLQLPLTGNGATAEPSGGKTETYALKGTTGAVSDPEARLVYLVKSDGNLALTWRVETDIVDNWLLTYVDAASKEEVHGVVDYVSHATSATYLVYPWGVNDPTEGSRVSVTDPWVLADSPFTWIGDGSAEYDTTRGNNGIAQENPTGSSSYLNNYRPVSTAHNFSYPYTTSMSPPSSYRDASIVQLFYTANEYHDLLYELGFNEAAGNFEVNNNGKGGRGNDFVVLNSQDGAGTNNADFSTPPDGQVGRMRMFVWTLSTPQRDGAFEAGIVIHEYTHGLSTRLTGGPANSNCLNALESGGMGEGWGDFMATAVRLKASDTKSKDYTMGAWAANKPNGIRAYPYSTSLTTNPYTYTSVNGMSEVHSIGTVWATMLYEVLWGLIDKYGLTSASKPTFSNGVPTDGRYLAMKLVVDAMALEPALTGIECSQPCNPNFVQARDAILDADKALTGGKNQCELWTAFAKRGLGSGARYNSSRRTGSTTIPSDNFESGCKKTTHYIEQESTSEPVAQHGINQLAVPHGVGLAPLVVVVEPVRPDVPAAAVDLGRGPVPRPQQPRGGGPVAGRAPPVERRRLPDAERVRDLVQRRALAHVRPVRAEADVAAEAAVGRLHAGHVLHRDGLARPRGQPVVPRHGEVHGRLDLGVGVGLVGRRVGHALQGPGQGGRGEGRVGGPDEGEEVEAHRGRADGRTEIGG
;
A
#
# COMPACT_ATOMS: atom_id res chain seq x y z
N MET A 1 73.06 6.41 9.27
CA MET A 1 73.58 6.31 10.65
C MET A 1 72.46 6.73 11.59
N HIS A 2 72.20 5.96 12.65
CA HIS A 2 71.24 6.25 13.74
C HIS A 2 69.74 6.37 13.29
N SER A 3 68.77 5.62 13.85
CA SER A 3 68.32 5.43 15.24
C SER A 3 67.52 6.63 15.78
N LEU A 4 66.41 6.51 16.53
CA LEU A 4 65.40 5.44 16.80
C LEU A 4 64.32 6.05 17.76
N LEU A 5 63.15 5.41 17.87
CA LEU A 5 62.24 5.36 19.05
C LEU A 5 61.28 6.53 19.45
N LEU A 6 60.04 6.09 19.77
CA LEU A 6 59.04 6.58 20.75
C LEU A 6 58.36 7.97 20.58
N LEU A 7 57.20 8.27 21.20
CA LEU A 7 55.90 7.57 21.40
C LEU A 7 54.90 8.58 22.03
N GLY A 8 53.61 8.59 21.65
CA GLY A 8 52.60 9.43 22.33
C GLY A 8 51.20 9.33 21.73
N LEU A 9 50.15 9.39 22.57
CA LEU A 9 48.72 9.24 22.20
C LEU A 9 47.90 10.54 22.42
N LEU A 10 46.64 10.47 21.96
CA LEU A 10 45.46 11.30 22.27
C LEU A 10 45.16 12.48 21.34
N GLY A 11 43.91 12.53 20.86
CA GLY A 11 43.35 13.62 20.05
C GLY A 11 42.33 13.15 19.01
N ALA A 12 41.08 12.89 19.43
CA ALA A 12 40.00 12.49 18.51
C ALA A 12 39.14 13.69 18.06
N SER A 13 38.67 13.66 16.80
CA SER A 13 37.32 14.08 16.32
C SER A 13 37.32 14.56 14.85
N GLN A 14 36.11 14.75 14.29
CA GLN A 14 35.84 15.38 12.98
C GLN A 14 36.26 14.60 11.71
N VAL A 15 35.53 13.52 11.39
CA VAL A 15 35.43 13.04 10.00
C VAL A 15 34.30 13.81 9.31
N ALA A 16 34.64 14.59 8.28
CA ALA A 16 33.68 15.27 7.42
C ALA A 16 34.14 15.17 5.96
N ALA A 17 33.56 14.25 5.20
CA ALA A 17 33.84 14.06 3.78
C ALA A 17 32.55 13.68 3.05
N HIS A 18 31.97 14.62 2.29
CA HIS A 18 30.85 14.33 1.40
C HIS A 18 31.35 13.51 0.19
N PRO A 19 30.65 12.45 -0.24
CA PRO A 19 30.80 11.91 -1.58
C PRO A 19 30.30 12.97 -2.58
N THR A 20 31.17 13.41 -3.48
CA THR A 20 30.77 14.26 -4.62
C THR A 20 29.96 13.44 -5.61
N ALA A 21 28.89 14.03 -6.16
CA ALA A 21 28.07 13.38 -7.19
C ALA A 21 28.92 12.88 -8.37
N ARG A 22 28.68 11.63 -8.79
CA ARG A 22 29.13 11.09 -10.07
C ARG A 22 27.98 11.11 -11.07
N GLN A 23 28.32 11.20 -12.34
CA GLN A 23 27.39 11.42 -13.44
C GLN A 23 26.71 10.13 -13.90
N ASP A 24 25.56 10.28 -14.56
CA ASP A 24 24.89 9.20 -15.29
C ASP A 24 25.81 8.52 -16.32
N GLU A 25 25.83 7.19 -16.29
CA GLU A 25 26.17 6.33 -17.43
C GLU A 25 25.10 5.24 -17.50
N SER A 26 24.32 5.21 -18.58
CA SER A 26 23.07 4.44 -18.64
C SER A 26 23.31 2.96 -18.93
N GLY A 27 23.21 2.11 -17.90
CA GLY A 27 23.27 0.65 -18.01
C GLY A 27 21.89 -0.02 -18.04
N LEU A 28 21.63 -0.87 -19.04
CA LEU A 28 20.40 -1.69 -19.13
C LEU A 28 20.31 -2.67 -17.95
N ARG A 29 19.45 -2.38 -16.96
CA ARG A 29 19.08 -3.34 -15.89
C ARG A 29 18.52 -4.61 -16.55
N ARG A 30 19.21 -5.73 -16.34
CA ARG A 30 18.80 -7.06 -16.86
C ARG A 30 17.72 -7.67 -15.95
N ARG A 31 17.17 -8.82 -16.34
CA ARG A 31 16.03 -9.45 -15.63
C ARG A 31 16.41 -9.79 -14.19
N THR A 32 15.58 -9.35 -13.24
CA THR A 32 15.63 -9.80 -11.84
C THR A 32 15.64 -11.33 -11.78
N VAL A 33 16.66 -11.91 -11.17
CA VAL A 33 16.73 -13.35 -10.88
C VAL A 33 16.05 -13.59 -9.53
N ASN A 34 15.20 -14.61 -9.44
CA ASN A 34 14.61 -14.99 -8.17
C ASN A 34 15.64 -15.77 -7.33
N LEU A 35 16.19 -15.14 -6.29
CA LEU A 35 17.13 -15.77 -5.37
C LEU A 35 16.49 -16.89 -4.52
N ASP A 36 15.17 -16.85 -4.30
CA ASP A 36 14.46 -17.87 -3.52
C ASP A 36 14.52 -19.27 -4.14
N ALA A 37 14.68 -19.34 -5.46
CA ALA A 37 14.89 -20.59 -6.19
C ALA A 37 16.21 -21.30 -5.84
N PHE A 38 17.14 -20.61 -5.16
CA PHE A 38 18.44 -21.12 -4.74
C PHE A 38 18.60 -21.23 -3.21
N ARG A 39 17.53 -21.03 -2.41
CA ARG A 39 17.63 -21.17 -0.94
C ARG A 39 18.03 -22.59 -0.55
N LEU A 40 18.97 -22.70 0.39
CA LEU A 40 19.32 -23.97 1.03
C LEU A 40 18.12 -24.52 1.83
N GLN A 41 17.96 -25.84 1.85
CA GLN A 41 16.90 -26.51 2.62
C GLN A 41 17.32 -26.74 4.07
N ALA A 42 16.36 -26.68 4.99
CA ALA A 42 16.59 -26.99 6.40
C ALA A 42 16.79 -28.49 6.63
N THR A 43 17.96 -28.87 7.12
CA THR A 43 18.37 -30.27 7.38
C THR A 43 18.69 -30.55 8.84
N ALA A 44 18.42 -29.60 9.74
CA ALA A 44 18.82 -29.67 11.14
C ALA A 44 17.76 -30.28 12.06
N GLU A 45 18.21 -31.22 12.88
CA GLU A 45 17.49 -31.74 14.03
C GLU A 45 17.94 -30.99 15.30
N TYR A 46 17.03 -30.75 16.25
CA TYR A 46 17.34 -30.15 17.54
C TYR A 46 16.69 -30.95 18.67
N VAL A 47 17.49 -31.34 19.66
CA VAL A 47 17.08 -32.13 20.81
C VAL A 47 17.13 -31.25 22.05
N ASN A 48 15.98 -31.08 22.70
CA ASN A 48 15.83 -30.16 23.84
C ASN A 48 16.31 -30.78 25.16
N ALA A 49 16.26 -30.00 26.25
CA ALA A 49 16.79 -30.42 27.55
C ALA A 49 16.02 -31.55 28.24
N THR A 50 14.73 -31.69 27.96
CA THR A 50 13.92 -32.82 28.44
C THR A 50 14.39 -34.10 27.75
N GLU A 51 14.44 -34.10 26.41
CA GLU A 51 14.88 -35.25 25.61
C GLU A 51 16.36 -35.60 25.83
N THR A 52 17.23 -34.61 26.04
CA THR A 52 18.65 -34.79 26.39
C THR A 52 18.81 -35.44 27.77
N THR A 53 17.84 -35.25 28.67
CA THR A 53 17.78 -35.92 29.98
C THR A 53 17.21 -37.33 29.86
N ASP A 54 16.06 -37.49 29.19
CA ASP A 54 15.35 -38.77 29.06
C ASP A 54 16.12 -39.82 28.24
N SER A 55 16.90 -39.37 27.24
CA SER A 55 17.83 -40.23 26.48
C SER A 55 19.10 -40.61 27.26
N GLY A 56 19.32 -40.04 28.45
CA GLY A 56 20.56 -40.18 29.22
C GLY A 56 21.76 -39.44 28.62
N ALA A 57 21.61 -38.73 27.50
CA ALA A 57 22.67 -38.02 26.79
C ALA A 57 23.42 -37.01 27.69
N SER A 58 22.70 -36.32 28.58
CA SER A 58 23.26 -35.39 29.58
C SER A 58 24.35 -36.01 30.46
N SER A 59 24.29 -37.33 30.72
CA SER A 59 25.20 -38.07 31.61
C SER A 59 26.49 -38.56 30.94
N LEU A 60 26.54 -38.66 29.61
CA LEU A 60 27.59 -39.39 28.90
C LEU A 60 28.95 -38.67 28.82
N ALA A 61 28.99 -37.36 29.07
CA ALA A 61 30.01 -36.51 28.48
C ALA A 61 30.77 -35.55 29.42
N LYS A 62 30.51 -35.48 30.74
CA LYS A 62 31.19 -34.49 31.59
C LYS A 62 32.73 -34.66 31.60
N ARG A 63 33.45 -33.63 31.12
CA ARG A 63 34.92 -33.53 31.11
C ARG A 63 35.43 -32.34 31.93
N ASP A 64 36.75 -32.12 31.88
CA ASP A 64 37.45 -31.04 32.57
C ASP A 64 37.07 -29.64 32.02
N THR A 65 36.68 -29.54 30.75
CA THR A 65 36.12 -28.31 30.16
C THR A 65 34.79 -28.58 29.43
N TYR A 66 34.00 -27.53 29.22
CA TYR A 66 32.76 -27.61 28.44
C TYR A 66 33.00 -27.93 26.95
N VAL A 67 34.15 -27.53 26.41
CA VAL A 67 34.55 -27.87 25.03
C VAL A 67 34.89 -29.35 24.91
N ASP A 68 35.62 -29.91 25.89
CA ASP A 68 35.89 -31.35 25.95
C ASP A 68 34.60 -32.16 26.12
N THR A 69 33.64 -31.67 26.91
CA THR A 69 32.29 -32.24 27.00
C THR A 69 31.60 -32.27 25.63
N ALA A 70 31.56 -31.14 24.92
CA ALA A 70 30.94 -31.05 23.60
C ALA A 70 31.62 -31.97 22.56
N VAL A 71 32.96 -31.96 22.49
CA VAL A 71 33.74 -32.80 21.56
C VAL A 71 33.58 -34.29 21.88
N ALA A 72 33.49 -34.67 23.16
CA ALA A 72 33.20 -36.05 23.56
C ALA A 72 31.77 -36.47 23.20
N PHE A 73 30.81 -35.55 23.27
CA PHE A 73 29.41 -35.78 22.90
C PHE A 73 29.23 -35.95 21.38
N VAL A 74 29.79 -35.05 20.55
CA VAL A 74 29.70 -35.20 19.08
C VAL A 74 30.32 -36.53 18.62
N LYS A 75 31.38 -37.02 19.30
CA LYS A 75 31.98 -38.33 19.02
C LYS A 75 31.14 -39.55 19.41
N SER A 76 30.12 -39.42 20.27
CA SER A 76 29.18 -40.53 20.53
C SER A 76 28.05 -40.57 19.51
N ILE A 77 27.62 -39.42 18.98
CA ILE A 77 26.57 -39.30 17.96
C ILE A 77 27.12 -39.57 16.55
N ALA A 78 28.28 -38.98 16.21
CA ALA A 78 28.90 -39.04 14.89
C ALA A 78 30.35 -39.59 14.95
N PRO A 79 30.56 -40.85 15.39
CA PRO A 79 31.90 -41.41 15.66
C PRO A 79 32.82 -41.51 14.43
N ASN A 80 32.26 -41.47 13.22
CA ASN A 80 33.00 -41.57 11.96
C ASN A 80 33.18 -40.21 11.25
N ALA A 81 32.69 -39.10 11.82
CA ALA A 81 32.81 -37.78 11.22
C ALA A 81 34.16 -37.14 11.56
N GLU A 82 34.87 -36.63 10.54
CA GLU A 82 35.90 -35.62 10.75
C GLU A 82 35.21 -34.28 11.01
N PHE A 83 35.66 -33.54 12.01
CA PHE A 83 35.12 -32.23 12.36
C PHE A 83 36.15 -31.38 13.12
N ARG A 84 35.92 -30.07 13.13
CA ARG A 84 36.67 -29.11 13.94
C ARG A 84 35.73 -28.34 14.88
N VAL A 85 36.24 -27.93 16.04
CA VAL A 85 35.58 -26.91 16.86
C VAL A 85 35.71 -25.56 16.14
N VAL A 86 34.70 -24.71 16.26
CA VAL A 86 34.73 -23.33 15.76
C VAL A 86 35.26 -22.40 16.87
N ASP A 87 36.09 -21.43 16.50
CA ASP A 87 36.74 -20.48 17.42
C ASP A 87 35.78 -19.33 17.81
N ASP A 88 34.55 -19.69 18.15
CA ASP A 88 33.42 -18.80 18.50
C ASP A 88 32.75 -19.18 19.83
N HIS A 89 33.21 -20.26 20.49
CA HIS A 89 32.54 -20.83 21.65
C HIS A 89 32.60 -19.92 22.90
N TYR A 90 31.50 -19.81 23.63
CA TYR A 90 31.37 -18.86 24.75
C TYR A 90 30.48 -19.40 25.87
N VAL A 91 30.48 -18.71 27.02
CA VAL A 91 29.53 -18.95 28.12
C VAL A 91 28.57 -17.76 28.20
N GLY A 92 27.28 -18.03 28.04
CA GLY A 92 26.23 -17.01 28.14
C GLY A 92 26.03 -16.50 29.57
N ALA A 93 25.41 -15.33 29.72
CA ALA A 93 25.11 -14.74 31.04
C ALA A 93 24.13 -15.58 31.90
N ASN A 94 23.48 -16.58 31.29
CA ASN A 94 22.66 -17.60 31.94
C ASN A 94 23.46 -18.79 32.51
N GLY A 95 24.79 -18.84 32.31
CA GLY A 95 25.67 -19.93 32.74
C GLY A 95 25.68 -21.15 31.81
N ILE A 96 25.03 -21.09 30.64
CA ILE A 96 25.11 -22.14 29.61
C ILE A 96 26.31 -21.85 28.71
N ALA A 97 27.14 -22.85 28.47
CA ALA A 97 28.20 -22.78 27.46
C ALA A 97 27.70 -23.24 26.10
N HIS A 98 28.06 -22.52 25.04
CA HIS A 98 27.70 -22.79 23.66
C HIS A 98 28.96 -23.15 22.88
N VAL A 99 28.98 -24.33 22.24
CA VAL A 99 30.11 -24.82 21.44
C VAL A 99 29.61 -25.22 20.07
N ASN A 100 30.14 -24.57 19.03
CA ASN A 100 29.84 -24.91 17.64
C ASN A 100 30.96 -25.76 17.04
N LEU A 101 30.60 -26.74 16.22
CA LEU A 101 31.52 -27.63 15.54
C LEU A 101 31.11 -27.75 14.08
N LYS A 102 32.07 -27.62 13.16
CA LYS A 102 31.87 -27.71 11.71
C LYS A 102 32.40 -29.05 11.21
N GLN A 103 31.60 -29.77 10.42
CA GLN A 103 32.04 -31.01 9.81
C GLN A 103 33.07 -30.72 8.72
N THR A 104 34.07 -31.59 8.59
CA THR A 104 35.11 -31.48 7.58
C THR A 104 35.21 -32.76 6.76
N ALA A 105 35.68 -32.65 5.53
CA ALA A 105 36.08 -33.79 4.72
C ALA A 105 37.34 -33.41 3.92
N HIS A 106 38.36 -34.27 3.94
CA HIS A 106 39.62 -34.05 3.20
C HIS A 106 40.39 -32.77 3.56
N GLY A 107 40.11 -32.17 4.73
CA GLY A 107 40.65 -30.87 5.14
C GLY A 107 39.92 -29.65 4.59
N LEU A 108 38.74 -29.84 3.97
CA LEU A 108 37.79 -28.79 3.62
C LEU A 108 36.59 -28.82 4.56
N ASP A 109 35.97 -27.66 4.81
CA ASP A 109 34.69 -27.59 5.52
C ASP A 109 33.55 -28.14 4.63
N ILE A 110 32.58 -28.81 5.24
CA ILE A 110 31.24 -28.99 4.67
C ILE A 110 30.41 -27.81 5.18
N ASP A 111 30.26 -26.77 4.37
CA ASP A 111 30.01 -25.41 4.86
C ASP A 111 28.61 -25.22 5.48
N ASN A 112 27.65 -26.11 5.15
CA ASN A 112 26.32 -26.16 5.75
C ASN A 112 26.08 -27.38 6.67
N ALA A 113 27.14 -28.02 7.19
CA ALA A 113 27.04 -29.16 8.12
C ALA A 113 27.69 -28.83 9.48
N ASP A 114 26.84 -28.50 10.45
CA ASP A 114 27.17 -28.00 11.78
C ASP A 114 26.61 -28.89 12.89
N PHE A 115 27.21 -28.78 14.07
CA PHE A 115 26.73 -29.38 15.31
C PHE A 115 26.94 -28.36 16.43
N ASN A 116 25.86 -27.88 17.04
CA ASN A 116 25.92 -26.99 18.19
C ASN A 116 25.60 -27.77 19.46
N VAL A 117 26.45 -27.67 20.48
CA VAL A 117 26.25 -28.32 21.78
C VAL A 117 26.18 -27.26 22.86
N ASN A 118 25.07 -27.25 23.60
CA ASN A 118 24.86 -26.41 24.76
C ASN A 118 25.18 -27.24 26.01
N VAL A 119 26.07 -26.76 26.87
CA VAL A 119 26.54 -27.45 28.08
C VAL A 119 26.14 -26.63 29.31
N ALA A 120 25.52 -27.26 30.30
CA ALA A 120 25.08 -26.62 31.53
C ALA A 120 26.26 -26.25 32.44
N SER A 121 26.03 -25.34 33.39
CA SER A 121 27.02 -24.89 34.38
C SER A 121 27.54 -26.01 35.31
N ASP A 122 26.85 -27.15 35.37
CA ASP A 122 27.33 -28.34 36.08
C ASP A 122 28.21 -29.27 35.22
N GLY A 123 28.41 -28.95 33.93
CA GLY A 123 29.21 -29.71 32.98
C GLY A 123 28.47 -30.82 32.23
N THR A 124 27.14 -30.96 32.39
CA THR A 124 26.30 -31.89 31.61
C THR A 124 25.88 -31.29 30.26
N VAL A 125 25.56 -32.13 29.27
CA VAL A 125 24.97 -31.64 28.01
C VAL A 125 23.52 -31.22 28.29
N PHE A 126 23.19 -29.96 27.97
CA PHE A 126 21.89 -29.35 28.19
C PHE A 126 20.96 -29.52 26.98
N SER A 127 21.43 -29.21 25.77
CA SER A 127 20.71 -29.45 24.53
C SER A 127 21.66 -29.40 23.34
N TYR A 128 21.24 -29.88 22.17
CA TYR A 128 22.09 -29.82 20.96
C TYR A 128 21.27 -29.75 19.68
N GLY A 129 21.88 -29.19 18.64
CA GLY A 129 21.40 -29.25 17.26
C GLY A 129 22.46 -29.85 16.35
N ASN A 130 22.01 -30.52 15.28
CA ASN A 130 22.87 -31.30 14.40
C ASN A 130 22.33 -31.30 12.96
N ASN A 131 23.18 -30.97 11.98
CA ASN A 131 22.97 -31.29 10.58
C ASN A 131 24.24 -31.82 9.88
N PHE A 132 25.11 -32.53 10.62
CA PHE A 132 26.23 -33.26 10.04
C PHE A 132 25.75 -34.24 8.95
N PHE A 133 26.44 -34.21 7.81
CA PHE A 133 26.23 -35.11 6.69
C PHE A 133 26.56 -36.55 7.08
N THR A 134 25.55 -37.42 6.95
CA THR A 134 25.61 -38.86 7.28
C THR A 134 25.82 -39.77 6.07
N GLY A 135 25.87 -39.20 4.86
CA GLY A 135 26.09 -39.93 3.61
C GLY A 135 27.56 -40.32 3.37
N SER A 136 27.84 -40.85 2.18
CA SER A 136 29.20 -41.27 1.81
C SER A 136 30.08 -40.09 1.40
N ILE A 137 31.18 -39.88 2.11
CA ILE A 137 32.25 -38.94 1.72
C ILE A 137 32.95 -39.47 0.44
N PRO A 138 33.24 -38.63 -0.57
CA PRO A 138 33.99 -39.04 -1.76
C PRO A 138 35.34 -39.67 -1.43
N THR A 139 35.70 -40.77 -2.07
CA THR A 139 36.96 -41.49 -1.79
C THR A 139 38.20 -40.77 -2.34
N GLU A 140 38.05 -39.99 -3.41
CA GLU A 140 39.13 -39.18 -3.97
C GLU A 140 39.26 -37.85 -3.23
N ASN A 141 40.47 -37.50 -2.78
CA ASN A 141 40.74 -36.21 -2.16
C ASN A 141 40.91 -35.12 -3.26
N PRO A 142 40.07 -34.07 -3.30
CA PRO A 142 40.11 -33.06 -4.36
C PRO A 142 41.39 -32.21 -4.34
N LEU A 143 42.01 -32.00 -3.17
CA LEU A 143 43.26 -31.24 -3.03
C LEU A 143 44.47 -31.97 -3.66
N SER A 144 44.38 -33.30 -3.75
CA SER A 144 45.34 -34.15 -4.47
C SER A 144 45.03 -34.26 -5.97
N LYS A 145 43.74 -34.29 -6.33
CA LYS A 145 43.29 -34.52 -7.72
C LYS A 145 43.28 -33.26 -8.59
N ARG A 146 42.87 -32.12 -8.03
CA ARG A 146 42.84 -30.78 -8.66
C ARG A 146 42.16 -30.73 -10.03
N ASP A 147 41.02 -31.40 -10.16
CA ASP A 147 40.16 -31.41 -11.35
C ASP A 147 39.07 -30.31 -11.35
N PHE A 148 39.02 -29.49 -10.28
CA PHE A 148 38.13 -28.32 -10.17
C PHE A 148 38.55 -27.14 -11.05
N LYS A 149 37.61 -26.22 -11.31
CA LYS A 149 37.83 -24.98 -12.07
C LYS A 149 38.49 -23.89 -11.21
N ASP A 150 39.04 -22.90 -11.90
CA ASP A 150 39.59 -21.69 -11.29
C ASP A 150 38.50 -20.83 -10.60
N PRO A 151 38.76 -20.23 -9.43
CA PRO A 151 37.75 -19.44 -8.70
C PRO A 151 37.27 -18.17 -9.44
N VAL A 152 38.04 -17.60 -10.37
CA VAL A 152 37.56 -16.50 -11.24
C VAL A 152 36.49 -17.02 -12.21
N ALA A 153 36.57 -18.29 -12.64
CA ALA A 153 35.51 -18.91 -13.42
C ALA A 153 34.24 -19.15 -12.58
N ALA A 154 34.38 -19.44 -11.28
CA ALA A 154 33.24 -19.53 -10.36
C ALA A 154 32.56 -18.17 -10.15
N LEU A 155 33.33 -17.09 -9.90
CA LEU A 155 32.79 -15.72 -9.85
C LEU A 155 32.10 -15.34 -11.16
N THR A 156 32.69 -15.71 -12.31
CA THR A 156 32.06 -15.53 -13.62
C THR A 156 30.74 -16.29 -13.73
N GLY A 157 30.63 -17.47 -13.12
CA GLY A 157 29.38 -18.22 -12.99
C GLY A 157 28.34 -17.48 -12.16
N ALA A 158 28.67 -17.08 -10.92
CA ALA A 158 27.79 -16.34 -10.03
C ALA A 158 27.24 -15.05 -10.68
N ILE A 159 28.12 -14.24 -11.30
CA ILE A 159 27.72 -13.02 -12.02
C ILE A 159 26.72 -13.32 -13.15
N ASN A 160 26.92 -14.38 -13.94
CA ASN A 160 26.06 -14.67 -15.09
C ASN A 160 24.74 -15.36 -14.69
N VAL A 161 24.75 -16.27 -13.72
CA VAL A 161 23.56 -17.02 -13.28
C VAL A 161 22.64 -16.13 -12.45
N LEU A 162 23.18 -15.35 -11.52
CA LEU A 162 22.41 -14.46 -10.65
C LEU A 162 22.25 -13.03 -11.23
N GLN A 163 22.89 -12.74 -12.37
CA GLN A 163 22.89 -11.43 -13.05
C GLN A 163 23.37 -10.26 -12.15
N LEU A 164 24.39 -10.53 -11.32
CA LEU A 164 24.93 -9.57 -10.35
C LEU A 164 25.43 -8.27 -11.02
N PRO A 165 25.31 -7.09 -10.38
CA PRO A 165 25.76 -5.79 -10.89
C PRO A 165 27.29 -5.60 -10.80
N LEU A 166 28.05 -6.69 -10.97
CA LEU A 166 29.47 -6.80 -10.68
C LEU A 166 30.21 -7.24 -11.96
N THR A 167 31.34 -6.62 -12.29
CA THR A 167 32.19 -7.04 -13.44
C THR A 167 33.53 -7.61 -12.96
N GLY A 168 33.91 -8.76 -13.52
CA GLY A 168 35.17 -9.47 -13.25
C GLY A 168 36.09 -9.56 -14.48
N ASN A 169 35.97 -8.61 -15.41
CA ASN A 169 36.72 -8.63 -16.67
C ASN A 169 38.21 -8.37 -16.44
N GLY A 170 39.00 -9.45 -16.35
CA GLY A 170 40.42 -9.39 -15.98
C GLY A 170 40.67 -9.54 -14.47
N ALA A 171 39.69 -10.05 -13.72
CA ALA A 171 39.87 -10.37 -12.31
C ALA A 171 40.91 -11.50 -12.10
N THR A 172 41.59 -11.48 -10.95
CA THR A 172 42.68 -12.42 -10.62
C THR A 172 42.56 -12.94 -9.19
N ALA A 173 42.81 -14.24 -9.00
CA ALA A 173 42.75 -14.89 -7.71
C ALA A 173 44.09 -14.79 -6.95
N GLU A 174 44.12 -14.04 -5.85
CA GLU A 174 45.26 -13.95 -4.92
C GLU A 174 45.01 -14.84 -3.69
N PRO A 175 45.92 -15.77 -3.33
CA PRO A 175 45.73 -16.63 -2.15
C PRO A 175 45.54 -15.85 -0.83
N SER A 176 44.43 -16.11 -0.15
CA SER A 176 44.09 -15.52 1.15
C SER A 176 44.94 -16.17 2.25
N GLY A 177 45.96 -15.43 2.71
CA GLY A 177 47.11 -15.98 3.43
C GLY A 177 46.77 -16.87 4.64
N GLY A 178 47.13 -18.16 4.55
CA GLY A 178 47.00 -19.13 5.64
C GLY A 178 45.74 -20.02 5.60
N LYS A 179 44.79 -19.76 4.69
CA LYS A 179 43.59 -20.61 4.50
C LYS A 179 43.79 -21.59 3.33
N THR A 180 43.27 -22.81 3.45
CA THR A 180 43.25 -23.82 2.36
C THR A 180 42.35 -23.33 1.21
N GLU A 181 42.83 -23.41 -0.03
CA GLU A 181 42.09 -23.09 -1.28
C GLU A 181 41.10 -21.92 -1.15
N THR A 182 41.58 -20.81 -0.58
CA THR A 182 40.81 -19.58 -0.38
C THR A 182 41.53 -18.41 -1.04
N TYR A 183 40.80 -17.59 -1.79
CA TYR A 183 41.37 -16.58 -2.67
C TYR A 183 40.58 -15.26 -2.60
N ALA A 184 41.26 -14.12 -2.59
CA ALA A 184 40.65 -12.82 -2.85
C ALA A 184 40.67 -12.54 -4.37
N LEU A 185 39.53 -12.13 -4.93
CA LEU A 185 39.35 -11.94 -6.37
C LEU A 185 39.53 -10.46 -6.75
N LYS A 186 40.79 -10.08 -6.95
CA LYS A 186 41.20 -8.71 -7.28
C LYS A 186 40.75 -8.27 -8.67
N GLY A 187 40.63 -6.97 -8.87
CA GLY A 187 40.34 -6.36 -10.18
C GLY A 187 38.86 -6.40 -10.57
N THR A 188 37.97 -6.69 -9.62
CA THR A 188 36.52 -6.61 -9.78
C THR A 188 36.01 -5.18 -9.63
N THR A 189 34.82 -4.90 -10.20
CA THR A 189 34.13 -3.61 -10.03
C THR A 189 32.66 -3.84 -9.70
N GLY A 190 32.09 -3.07 -8.76
CA GLY A 190 30.68 -3.16 -8.36
C GLY A 190 30.44 -3.91 -7.06
N ALA A 191 31.48 -4.52 -6.48
CA ALA A 191 31.49 -4.97 -5.09
C ALA A 191 32.07 -3.88 -4.16
N VAL A 192 31.69 -3.92 -2.88
CA VAL A 192 32.20 -3.02 -1.82
C VAL A 192 33.64 -3.37 -1.42
N SER A 193 33.99 -4.66 -1.50
CA SER A 193 35.32 -5.22 -1.24
C SER A 193 35.68 -6.26 -2.30
N ASP A 194 36.95 -6.67 -2.39
CA ASP A 194 37.37 -7.76 -3.29
C ASP A 194 36.68 -9.08 -2.86
N PRO A 195 35.88 -9.75 -3.72
CA PRO A 195 35.18 -10.99 -3.34
C PRO A 195 36.11 -12.10 -2.84
N GLU A 196 35.72 -12.85 -1.80
CA GLU A 196 36.43 -14.08 -1.40
C GLU A 196 35.83 -15.30 -2.13
N ALA A 197 36.68 -16.18 -2.65
CA ALA A 197 36.28 -17.49 -3.17
C ALA A 197 36.96 -18.59 -2.37
N ARG A 198 36.17 -19.52 -1.83
CA ARG A 198 36.65 -20.63 -1.00
C ARG A 198 36.15 -21.96 -1.55
N LEU A 199 37.04 -22.94 -1.71
CA LEU A 199 36.66 -24.30 -2.05
C LEU A 199 36.08 -24.99 -0.80
N VAL A 200 34.82 -25.40 -0.86
CA VAL A 200 34.10 -26.07 0.24
C VAL A 200 33.23 -27.19 -0.28
N TYR A 201 32.82 -28.11 0.58
CA TYR A 201 31.73 -29.02 0.29
C TYR A 201 30.38 -28.40 0.70
N LEU A 202 29.32 -28.76 -0.01
CA LEU A 202 27.93 -28.39 0.32
C LEU A 202 27.05 -29.65 0.28
N VAL A 203 26.19 -29.83 1.29
CA VAL A 203 25.06 -30.77 1.21
C VAL A 203 23.94 -30.13 0.40
N LYS A 204 23.66 -30.68 -0.78
CA LYS A 204 22.62 -30.20 -1.69
C LYS A 204 21.21 -30.57 -1.22
N SER A 205 20.20 -29.95 -1.84
CA SER A 205 18.77 -30.23 -1.62
C SER A 205 18.31 -31.64 -1.99
N ASP A 206 19.09 -32.41 -2.76
CA ASP A 206 18.86 -33.83 -3.03
C ASP A 206 19.53 -34.75 -1.98
N GLY A 207 20.11 -34.17 -0.93
CA GLY A 207 20.83 -34.88 0.13
C GLY A 207 22.23 -35.38 -0.27
N ASN A 208 22.73 -35.05 -1.46
CA ASN A 208 24.08 -35.44 -1.90
C ASN A 208 25.12 -34.35 -1.62
N LEU A 209 26.36 -34.76 -1.32
CA LEU A 209 27.49 -33.84 -1.16
C LEU A 209 28.03 -33.40 -2.52
N ALA A 210 28.22 -32.10 -2.72
CA ALA A 210 28.90 -31.52 -3.88
C ALA A 210 30.16 -30.75 -3.46
N LEU A 211 31.19 -30.75 -4.30
CA LEU A 211 32.34 -29.85 -4.16
C LEU A 211 31.99 -28.53 -4.86
N THR A 212 32.21 -27.41 -4.18
CA THR A 212 31.74 -26.09 -4.63
C THR A 212 32.78 -25.01 -4.38
N TRP A 213 32.76 -23.98 -5.23
CA TRP A 213 33.31 -22.68 -4.89
C TRP A 213 32.23 -21.85 -4.23
N ARG A 214 32.37 -21.58 -2.93
CA ARG A 214 31.63 -20.53 -2.25
C ARG A 214 32.24 -19.19 -2.65
N VAL A 215 31.53 -18.44 -3.48
CA VAL A 215 31.90 -17.09 -3.92
C VAL A 215 31.11 -16.09 -3.07
N GLU A 216 31.82 -15.24 -2.33
CA GLU A 216 31.27 -14.28 -1.38
C GLU A 216 31.36 -12.86 -1.96
N THR A 217 30.21 -12.24 -2.23
CA THR A 217 30.11 -10.91 -2.89
C THR A 217 29.20 -9.97 -2.10
N ASP A 218 29.80 -8.96 -1.46
CA ASP A 218 29.12 -7.75 -0.98
C ASP A 218 28.92 -6.77 -2.15
N ILE A 219 27.66 -6.56 -2.54
CA ILE A 219 27.25 -5.68 -3.65
C ILE A 219 26.33 -4.53 -3.19
N VAL A 220 26.50 -4.07 -1.94
CA VAL A 220 25.66 -3.06 -1.25
C VAL A 220 24.24 -3.53 -0.97
N ASP A 221 23.46 -3.84 -2.01
CA ASP A 221 22.03 -4.18 -1.89
C ASP A 221 21.81 -5.60 -1.31
N ASN A 222 22.80 -6.49 -1.46
CA ASN A 222 22.80 -7.88 -1.02
C ASN A 222 24.24 -8.29 -0.63
N TRP A 223 24.44 -9.27 0.25
CA TRP A 223 25.75 -9.85 0.56
C TRP A 223 25.67 -11.38 0.41
N LEU A 224 26.01 -11.86 -0.78
CA LEU A 224 25.69 -13.21 -1.21
C LEU A 224 26.88 -14.17 -1.01
N LEU A 225 26.62 -15.32 -0.39
CA LEU A 225 27.41 -16.54 -0.54
C LEU A 225 26.78 -17.38 -1.66
N THR A 226 27.40 -17.42 -2.83
CA THR A 226 26.95 -18.23 -3.96
C THR A 226 27.76 -19.53 -4.02
N TYR A 227 27.11 -20.68 -3.91
CA TYR A 227 27.76 -21.99 -4.01
C TYR A 227 27.74 -22.49 -5.45
N VAL A 228 28.76 -22.11 -6.22
CA VAL A 228 28.95 -22.52 -7.62
C VAL A 228 29.60 -23.91 -7.66
N ASP A 229 29.19 -24.76 -8.58
CA ASP A 229 29.79 -26.10 -8.74
C ASP A 229 31.30 -26.02 -9.02
N ALA A 230 32.10 -26.91 -8.42
CA ALA A 230 33.56 -26.88 -8.60
C ALA A 230 34.02 -27.40 -9.99
N ALA A 231 33.18 -28.15 -10.72
CA ALA A 231 33.45 -28.62 -12.08
C ALA A 231 32.72 -27.79 -13.16
N SER A 232 31.62 -27.13 -12.83
CA SER A 232 30.79 -26.33 -13.75
C SER A 232 30.68 -24.85 -13.35
N LYS A 233 30.94 -23.95 -14.31
CA LYS A 233 30.73 -22.49 -14.13
C LYS A 233 29.28 -22.05 -14.35
N GLU A 234 28.36 -22.99 -14.54
CA GLU A 234 26.99 -22.75 -15.04
C GLU A 234 25.91 -23.30 -14.09
N GLU A 235 26.34 -23.91 -12.99
CA GLU A 235 25.47 -24.57 -11.99
C GLU A 235 25.73 -23.94 -10.61
N VAL A 236 24.64 -23.51 -9.96
CA VAL A 236 24.64 -22.93 -8.61
C VAL A 236 23.78 -23.82 -7.73
N HIS A 237 24.41 -24.48 -6.75
CA HIS A 237 23.75 -25.43 -5.85
C HIS A 237 23.01 -24.77 -4.69
N GLY A 238 23.30 -23.49 -4.44
CA GLY A 238 22.54 -22.67 -3.51
C GLY A 238 23.09 -21.25 -3.36
N VAL A 239 22.30 -20.39 -2.72
CA VAL A 239 22.66 -19.04 -2.30
C VAL A 239 22.24 -18.84 -0.85
N VAL A 240 23.12 -18.22 -0.07
CA VAL A 240 22.80 -17.62 1.24
C VAL A 240 23.00 -16.11 1.10
N ASP A 241 22.07 -15.31 1.57
CA ASP A 241 22.25 -13.86 1.70
C ASP A 241 22.49 -13.53 3.18
N TYR A 242 23.54 -12.75 3.46
CA TYR A 242 23.78 -12.16 4.78
C TYR A 242 22.93 -10.90 4.99
N VAL A 243 22.39 -10.30 3.92
CA VAL A 243 21.29 -9.33 4.02
C VAL A 243 20.00 -10.12 4.24
N SER A 244 19.66 -10.33 5.51
CA SER A 244 18.23 -10.32 5.87
C SER A 244 17.63 -9.04 5.32
N HIS A 245 16.50 -9.10 4.62
CA HIS A 245 15.71 -7.89 4.36
C HIS A 245 15.30 -7.33 5.73
N ALA A 246 16.03 -6.32 6.21
CA ALA A 246 16.37 -6.19 7.63
C ALA A 246 15.21 -5.72 8.54
N THR A 247 14.08 -5.43 7.92
CA THR A 247 13.01 -4.58 8.42
C THR A 247 11.78 -5.43 8.79
N SER A 248 11.93 -6.40 9.70
CA SER A 248 10.77 -7.19 10.16
C SER A 248 9.93 -6.36 11.14
N ALA A 249 8.70 -6.00 10.75
CA ALA A 249 7.84 -5.09 11.48
C ALA A 249 6.52 -5.74 11.92
N THR A 250 6.12 -5.45 13.15
CA THR A 250 4.93 -6.03 13.78
C THR A 250 3.93 -4.93 14.15
N TYR A 251 2.69 -5.07 13.66
CA TYR A 251 1.60 -4.11 13.84
C TYR A 251 0.46 -4.73 14.65
N LEU A 252 0.00 -4.06 15.71
CA LEU A 252 -1.22 -4.46 16.44
C LEU A 252 -2.42 -3.71 15.86
N VAL A 253 -3.25 -4.38 15.06
CA VAL A 253 -4.27 -3.74 14.22
C VAL A 253 -5.53 -4.58 14.12
N TYR A 254 -6.67 -3.94 13.82
CA TYR A 254 -7.79 -4.64 13.20
C TYR A 254 -7.31 -5.07 11.80
N PRO A 255 -7.28 -6.38 11.51
CA PRO A 255 -6.66 -6.90 10.28
C PRO A 255 -7.53 -6.62 9.06
N TRP A 256 -6.92 -6.72 7.88
CA TRP A 256 -7.58 -6.52 6.59
C TRP A 256 -8.91 -7.29 6.47
N GLY A 257 -9.95 -6.61 5.96
CA GLY A 257 -11.32 -7.13 5.88
C GLY A 257 -12.19 -6.93 7.13
N VAL A 258 -11.63 -6.55 8.29
CA VAL A 258 -12.42 -6.06 9.44
C VAL A 258 -12.74 -4.58 9.22
N ASN A 259 -14.02 -4.26 9.01
CA ASN A 259 -14.43 -2.88 8.71
C ASN A 259 -14.22 -1.92 9.89
N ASP A 260 -14.58 -2.34 11.10
CA ASP A 260 -14.62 -1.48 12.28
C ASP A 260 -14.53 -2.33 13.56
N PRO A 261 -14.25 -1.72 14.73
CA PRO A 261 -14.11 -2.44 16.00
C PRO A 261 -15.34 -3.18 16.54
N THR A 262 -16.49 -3.19 15.85
CA THR A 262 -17.61 -4.10 16.17
C THR A 262 -17.60 -5.40 15.38
N GLU A 263 -16.83 -5.46 14.29
CA GLU A 263 -16.79 -6.61 13.36
C GLU A 263 -15.63 -7.60 13.61
N GLY A 264 -14.74 -7.31 14.56
CA GLY A 264 -13.56 -8.13 14.85
C GLY A 264 -12.79 -7.68 16.09
N SER A 265 -11.58 -8.24 16.26
CA SER A 265 -10.63 -7.86 17.32
C SER A 265 -9.27 -7.50 16.71
N ARG A 266 -8.45 -6.74 17.45
CA ARG A 266 -7.08 -6.45 17.02
C ARG A 266 -6.22 -7.71 17.15
N VAL A 267 -5.35 -7.92 16.17
CA VAL A 267 -4.36 -9.01 16.13
C VAL A 267 -2.98 -8.43 15.86
N SER A 268 -1.95 -9.17 16.24
CA SER A 268 -0.57 -8.85 15.87
C SER A 268 -0.29 -9.43 14.48
N VAL A 269 0.03 -8.57 13.52
CA VAL A 269 0.42 -8.96 12.15
C VAL A 269 1.89 -8.59 11.97
N THR A 270 2.70 -9.52 11.47
CA THR A 270 4.13 -9.30 11.18
C THR A 270 4.37 -9.45 9.69
N ASP A 271 5.18 -8.57 9.12
CA ASP A 271 5.59 -8.51 7.71
C ASP A 271 4.42 -8.67 6.70
N PRO A 272 3.38 -7.81 6.80
CA PRO A 272 2.15 -7.91 5.99
C PRO A 272 2.29 -7.53 4.51
N TRP A 273 3.40 -6.90 4.12
CA TRP A 273 3.64 -6.44 2.74
C TRP A 273 3.92 -7.60 1.78
N VAL A 274 3.55 -7.39 0.52
CA VAL A 274 3.97 -8.27 -0.57
C VAL A 274 5.15 -7.63 -1.29
N LEU A 275 6.33 -8.27 -1.27
CA LEU A 275 7.57 -7.68 -1.82
C LEU A 275 7.56 -7.44 -3.34
N ALA A 276 6.57 -7.96 -4.08
CA ALA A 276 6.37 -7.61 -5.49
C ALA A 276 5.79 -6.19 -5.66
N ASP A 277 4.93 -5.80 -4.73
CA ASP A 277 4.08 -4.61 -4.78
C ASP A 277 4.67 -3.48 -3.90
N SER A 278 5.24 -3.86 -2.75
CA SER A 278 6.00 -3.01 -1.83
C SER A 278 7.44 -3.54 -1.67
N PRO A 279 8.32 -3.34 -2.69
CA PRO A 279 9.66 -3.94 -2.76
C PRO A 279 10.67 -3.40 -1.72
N PHE A 280 10.31 -2.36 -0.97
CA PHE A 280 11.15 -1.76 0.08
C PHE A 280 10.55 -1.98 1.48
N THR A 281 9.61 -2.94 1.61
CA THR A 281 8.60 -2.99 2.70
C THR A 281 7.70 -1.74 2.69
N TRP A 282 6.79 -1.63 3.65
CA TRP A 282 6.02 -0.39 3.86
C TRP A 282 6.81 0.70 4.60
N ILE A 283 7.91 0.35 5.29
CA ILE A 283 8.71 1.29 6.10
C ILE A 283 10.14 1.53 5.56
N GLY A 284 10.35 1.27 4.28
CA GLY A 284 11.49 1.77 3.50
C GLY A 284 11.02 2.47 2.22
N ASP A 285 11.90 3.27 1.61
CA ASP A 285 11.67 3.92 0.30
C ASP A 285 12.78 3.61 -0.73
N GLY A 286 13.65 2.64 -0.44
CA GLY A 286 14.78 2.28 -1.29
C GLY A 286 15.94 3.29 -1.28
N SER A 287 15.84 4.38 -0.52
CA SER A 287 16.95 5.28 -0.16
C SER A 287 17.20 5.31 1.34
N ALA A 288 16.16 5.10 2.15
CA ALA A 288 16.21 4.98 3.59
C ALA A 288 15.18 3.96 4.12
N GLU A 289 15.44 3.51 5.35
CA GLU A 289 14.57 2.70 6.21
C GLU A 289 14.12 3.57 7.40
N TYR A 290 12.94 3.30 7.96
CA TYR A 290 12.29 4.18 8.94
C TYR A 290 11.77 3.40 10.15
N ASP A 291 12.22 3.76 11.35
CA ASP A 291 11.73 3.24 12.64
C ASP A 291 10.29 3.69 12.99
N THR A 292 9.44 4.00 12.00
CA THR A 292 8.17 4.71 12.18
C THR A 292 7.22 4.48 11.00
N THR A 293 5.98 4.97 11.10
CA THR A 293 4.92 4.85 10.07
C THR A 293 5.18 5.78 8.87
N ARG A 294 6.24 5.47 8.11
CA ARG A 294 6.69 6.16 6.89
C ARG A 294 7.44 5.17 6.00
N GLY A 295 7.15 5.17 4.70
CA GLY A 295 7.98 4.52 3.69
C GLY A 295 7.54 4.91 2.28
N ASN A 296 7.68 4.00 1.33
CA ASN A 296 7.46 4.28 -0.09
C ASN A 296 6.02 4.73 -0.39
N ASN A 297 5.01 4.07 0.17
CA ASN A 297 3.62 4.21 -0.23
C ASN A 297 2.87 5.32 0.55
N GLY A 298 3.41 5.72 1.73
CA GLY A 298 2.81 6.78 2.53
C GLY A 298 3.56 7.16 3.81
N ILE A 299 3.05 8.21 4.46
CA ILE A 299 3.56 8.76 5.72
C ILE A 299 2.41 9.15 6.64
N ALA A 300 2.32 8.50 7.81
CA ALA A 300 1.26 8.73 8.78
C ALA A 300 1.73 9.53 10.00
N GLN A 301 0.85 10.35 10.56
CA GLN A 301 1.09 11.26 11.69
C GLN A 301 -0.22 11.72 12.34
N GLU A 302 -0.16 12.22 13.58
CA GLU A 302 -1.23 13.08 14.09
C GLU A 302 -1.20 14.46 13.39
N ASN A 303 -2.36 15.10 13.19
CA ASN A 303 -2.41 16.51 12.79
C ASN A 303 -3.45 17.32 13.59
N PRO A 304 -3.34 17.40 14.94
CA PRO A 304 -4.35 18.04 15.80
C PRO A 304 -4.50 19.56 15.57
N THR A 305 -3.69 20.16 14.71
CA THR A 305 -3.77 21.57 14.31
C THR A 305 -4.54 21.81 13.01
N GLY A 306 -4.84 20.76 12.24
CA GLY A 306 -5.42 20.89 10.89
C GLY A 306 -4.49 21.56 9.87
N SER A 307 -3.18 21.65 10.15
CA SER A 307 -2.22 22.36 9.30
C SER A 307 -1.82 21.58 8.03
N SER A 308 -1.13 22.24 7.11
CA SER A 308 -0.50 21.58 5.95
C SER A 308 0.83 20.88 6.28
N SER A 309 1.32 20.97 7.52
CA SER A 309 2.56 20.30 7.95
C SER A 309 2.31 18.82 8.24
N TYR A 310 3.25 17.97 7.83
CA TYR A 310 3.20 16.53 8.07
C TYR A 310 4.57 15.91 8.37
N LEU A 311 5.62 16.27 7.61
CA LEU A 311 6.96 15.68 7.73
C LEU A 311 7.49 15.60 9.17
N ASN A 312 7.37 16.69 9.93
CA ASN A 312 7.86 16.80 11.31
C ASN A 312 6.74 16.71 12.37
N ASN A 313 5.52 16.31 11.98
CA ASN A 313 4.46 16.02 12.94
C ASN A 313 4.78 14.74 13.72
N TYR A 314 4.17 14.59 14.89
CA TYR A 314 4.37 13.42 15.73
C TYR A 314 3.79 12.15 15.09
N ARG A 315 4.56 11.07 15.21
CA ARG A 315 4.24 9.69 14.86
C ARG A 315 5.01 8.76 15.80
N PRO A 316 4.49 7.56 16.12
CA PRO A 316 5.19 6.63 16.99
C PRO A 316 6.50 6.15 16.35
N VAL A 317 7.56 6.04 17.17
CA VAL A 317 8.89 5.54 16.76
C VAL A 317 9.20 4.27 17.55
N SER A 318 9.72 3.24 16.88
CA SER A 318 10.05 1.94 17.45
C SER A 318 11.26 1.36 16.72
N THR A 319 12.45 1.42 17.33
CA THR A 319 13.72 0.91 16.77
C THR A 319 13.84 -0.62 16.77
N ALA A 320 12.75 -1.31 17.14
CA ALA A 320 12.57 -2.75 17.04
C ALA A 320 11.34 -3.08 16.16
N HIS A 321 10.91 -2.11 15.35
CA HIS A 321 9.77 -2.11 14.41
C HIS A 321 8.46 -2.71 14.94
N ASN A 322 8.31 -2.73 16.27
CA ASN A 322 7.13 -3.21 16.96
C ASN A 322 6.20 -2.03 17.25
N PHE A 323 5.13 -1.93 16.48
CA PHE A 323 4.13 -0.88 16.50
C PHE A 323 2.87 -1.30 17.29
N SER A 324 3.06 -1.97 18.42
CA SER A 324 1.98 -2.55 19.25
C SER A 324 1.46 -1.60 20.34
N TYR A 325 0.62 -0.63 19.96
CA TYR A 325 0.08 0.38 20.89
C TYR A 325 -1.31 0.03 21.46
N PRO A 326 -1.64 0.41 22.71
CA PRO A 326 -2.94 0.12 23.32
C PRO A 326 -4.09 0.90 22.67
N TYR A 327 -5.25 0.24 22.54
CA TYR A 327 -6.52 0.85 22.13
C TYR A 327 -7.69 0.00 22.64
N THR A 328 -8.73 0.67 23.15
CA THR A 328 -10.08 0.11 23.29
C THR A 328 -11.09 1.17 22.86
N THR A 329 -12.29 0.73 22.45
CA THR A 329 -13.42 1.61 22.11
C THR A 329 -13.99 2.41 23.30
N SER A 330 -13.44 2.24 24.51
CA SER A 330 -13.77 2.98 25.72
C SER A 330 -12.76 4.06 26.10
N MET A 331 -11.59 4.14 25.44
CA MET A 331 -10.59 5.17 25.72
C MET A 331 -11.06 6.57 25.30
N SER A 332 -10.62 7.60 26.03
CA SER A 332 -10.96 9.00 25.80
C SER A 332 -9.98 9.92 26.55
N PRO A 333 -9.58 11.09 26.02
CA PRO A 333 -9.90 11.62 24.67
C PRO A 333 -9.18 10.83 23.56
N PRO A 334 -9.51 11.04 22.26
CA PRO A 334 -8.88 10.31 21.16
C PRO A 334 -7.35 10.39 21.11
N SER A 335 -6.77 11.51 21.54
CA SER A 335 -5.32 11.69 21.62
C SER A 335 -4.62 10.75 22.61
N SER A 336 -5.36 10.08 23.51
CA SER A 336 -4.83 9.05 24.41
C SER A 336 -4.48 7.73 23.71
N TYR A 337 -4.93 7.53 22.46
CA TYR A 337 -4.66 6.34 21.66
C TYR A 337 -4.15 6.66 20.23
N ARG A 338 -3.67 7.90 20.02
CA ARG A 338 -3.16 8.38 18.72
C ARG A 338 -2.15 7.43 18.08
N ASP A 339 -1.27 6.79 18.86
CA ASP A 339 -0.22 5.91 18.32
C ASP A 339 -0.85 4.69 17.61
N ALA A 340 -1.89 4.09 18.21
CA ALA A 340 -2.66 3.00 17.62
C ALA A 340 -3.50 3.47 16.41
N SER A 341 -3.98 4.72 16.43
CA SER A 341 -4.73 5.33 15.32
C SER A 341 -3.84 5.59 14.10
N ILE A 342 -2.65 6.17 14.30
CA ILE A 342 -1.65 6.40 13.25
C ILE A 342 -1.21 5.07 12.63
N VAL A 343 -0.98 4.05 13.46
CA VAL A 343 -0.62 2.69 13.01
C VAL A 343 -1.75 1.99 12.27
N GLN A 344 -3.01 2.08 12.74
CA GLN A 344 -4.16 1.50 12.02
C GLN A 344 -4.35 2.17 10.65
N LEU A 345 -4.26 3.50 10.59
CA LEU A 345 -4.36 4.25 9.34
C LEU A 345 -3.25 3.87 8.36
N PHE A 346 -2.02 3.75 8.85
CA PHE A 346 -0.87 3.31 8.07
C PHE A 346 -1.06 1.88 7.54
N TYR A 347 -1.41 0.92 8.40
CA TYR A 347 -1.66 -0.47 8.01
C TYR A 347 -2.75 -0.58 6.93
N THR A 348 -3.93 0.02 7.15
CA THR A 348 -5.06 -0.06 6.22
C THR A 348 -4.75 0.59 4.87
N ALA A 349 -3.99 1.70 4.86
CA ALA A 349 -3.61 2.38 3.62
C ALA A 349 -2.58 1.60 2.79
N ASN A 350 -1.61 0.94 3.43
CA ASN A 350 -0.61 0.14 2.72
C ASN A 350 -1.16 -1.23 2.26
N GLU A 351 -2.01 -1.91 3.05
CA GLU A 351 -2.75 -3.10 2.57
C GLU A 351 -3.53 -2.81 1.28
N TYR A 352 -4.15 -1.63 1.21
CA TYR A 352 -4.93 -1.20 0.08
C TYR A 352 -4.07 -0.73 -1.09
N HIS A 353 -2.90 -0.13 -0.84
CA HIS A 353 -1.88 0.09 -1.88
C HIS A 353 -1.55 -1.23 -2.58
N ASP A 354 -1.12 -2.24 -1.82
CA ASP A 354 -0.65 -3.51 -2.38
C ASP A 354 -1.81 -4.25 -3.10
N LEU A 355 -3.03 -4.23 -2.55
CA LEU A 355 -4.19 -4.79 -3.26
C LEU A 355 -4.52 -4.03 -4.56
N LEU A 356 -4.41 -2.70 -4.58
CA LEU A 356 -4.64 -1.91 -5.79
C LEU A 356 -3.51 -2.14 -6.82
N TYR A 357 -2.28 -2.36 -6.37
CA TYR A 357 -1.14 -2.72 -7.20
C TYR A 357 -1.37 -4.06 -7.91
N GLU A 358 -1.77 -5.11 -7.18
CA GLU A 358 -2.17 -6.40 -7.76
C GLU A 358 -3.32 -6.25 -8.77
N LEU A 359 -4.28 -5.36 -8.50
CA LEU A 359 -5.39 -5.04 -9.41
C LEU A 359 -4.96 -4.14 -10.60
N GLY A 360 -3.71 -3.68 -10.67
CA GLY A 360 -3.11 -2.99 -11.81
C GLY A 360 -2.91 -1.48 -11.64
N PHE A 361 -3.21 -0.90 -10.47
CA PHE A 361 -2.86 0.49 -10.13
C PHE A 361 -1.41 0.55 -9.63
N ASN A 362 -0.49 0.40 -10.58
CA ASN A 362 0.96 0.43 -10.37
C ASN A 362 1.57 1.79 -10.73
N GLU A 363 2.90 1.86 -10.77
CA GLU A 363 3.65 3.09 -11.02
C GLU A 363 3.30 3.71 -12.37
N ALA A 364 3.24 2.90 -13.43
CA ALA A 364 2.88 3.38 -14.77
C ALA A 364 1.41 3.84 -14.87
N ALA A 365 0.54 3.35 -13.97
CA ALA A 365 -0.85 3.78 -13.82
C ALA A 365 -1.03 4.98 -12.85
N GLY A 366 0.07 5.54 -12.32
CA GLY A 366 0.03 6.72 -11.45
C GLY A 366 -0.45 6.44 -10.04
N ASN A 367 0.04 5.37 -9.41
CA ASN A 367 -0.10 5.12 -7.97
C ASN A 367 0.64 6.18 -7.11
N PHE A 368 0.73 5.95 -5.80
CA PHE A 368 1.29 6.90 -4.84
C PHE A 368 2.56 6.33 -4.20
N GLU A 369 3.72 6.69 -4.73
CA GLU A 369 5.02 6.17 -4.29
C GLU A 369 6.10 7.26 -4.17
N VAL A 370 7.08 7.08 -3.28
CA VAL A 370 8.29 7.91 -3.27
C VAL A 370 9.21 7.51 -4.42
N ASN A 371 9.38 6.21 -4.63
CA ASN A 371 10.40 5.60 -5.47
C ASN A 371 9.85 4.45 -6.32
N ASN A 372 9.40 4.79 -7.52
CA ASN A 372 8.80 3.88 -8.51
C ASN A 372 9.76 2.80 -9.07
N ASN A 373 10.98 2.65 -8.53
CA ASN A 373 12.03 1.69 -8.90
C ASN A 373 12.31 1.57 -10.42
N GLY A 374 12.08 2.64 -11.17
CA GLY A 374 12.24 2.69 -12.64
C GLY A 374 11.13 1.98 -13.44
N LYS A 375 10.02 1.54 -12.84
CA LYS A 375 8.93 0.82 -13.51
C LYS A 375 7.98 1.73 -14.32
N GLY A 376 7.83 3.00 -13.95
CA GLY A 376 6.98 3.97 -14.67
C GLY A 376 6.53 5.15 -13.81
N GLY A 377 5.59 5.96 -14.32
CA GLY A 377 4.94 7.06 -13.58
C GLY A 377 5.86 8.20 -13.15
N ARG A 378 5.46 8.90 -12.08
CA ARG A 378 6.26 9.92 -11.41
C ARG A 378 6.12 9.79 -9.88
N GLY A 379 7.15 9.27 -9.23
CA GLY A 379 7.20 9.19 -7.77
C GLY A 379 7.45 10.54 -7.07
N ASN A 380 7.76 10.45 -5.78
CA ASN A 380 7.74 11.52 -4.78
C ASN A 380 6.30 11.92 -4.37
N ASP A 381 5.33 11.01 -4.51
CA ASP A 381 3.90 11.33 -4.46
C ASP A 381 3.03 10.43 -3.55
N PHE A 382 3.69 9.58 -2.77
CA PHE A 382 3.19 8.86 -1.58
C PHE A 382 2.09 9.55 -0.77
N VAL A 383 1.20 8.78 -0.14
CA VAL A 383 0.04 9.35 0.57
C VAL A 383 0.44 9.91 1.95
N VAL A 384 0.17 11.21 2.17
CA VAL A 384 0.16 11.82 3.50
C VAL A 384 -1.11 11.44 4.23
N LEU A 385 -0.97 10.65 5.30
CA LEU A 385 -2.04 10.03 6.06
C LEU A 385 -2.21 10.73 7.43
N ASN A 386 -3.02 11.79 7.48
CA ASN A 386 -3.27 12.51 8.73
C ASN A 386 -4.32 11.79 9.59
N SER A 387 -3.87 11.25 10.72
CA SER A 387 -4.72 10.72 11.80
C SER A 387 -5.15 11.86 12.74
N GLN A 388 -6.39 11.77 13.24
CA GLN A 388 -7.02 12.73 14.16
C GLN A 388 -6.83 14.20 13.71
N ASP A 389 -7.07 14.48 12.42
CA ASP A 389 -6.79 15.78 11.82
C ASP A 389 -7.73 16.87 12.36
N GLY A 390 -7.14 17.93 12.91
CA GLY A 390 -7.86 19.02 13.61
C GLY A 390 -8.64 19.97 12.69
N ALA A 391 -8.60 19.79 11.36
CA ALA A 391 -9.34 20.62 10.43
C ALA A 391 -10.85 20.30 10.39
N GLY A 392 -11.29 19.16 10.94
CA GLY A 392 -12.67 18.71 10.84
C GLY A 392 -13.08 17.72 11.93
N THR A 393 -14.36 17.38 11.93
CA THR A 393 -14.95 16.26 12.69
C THR A 393 -16.09 15.66 11.87
N ASN A 394 -16.46 14.41 12.15
CA ASN A 394 -17.63 13.74 11.56
C ASN A 394 -17.59 13.61 10.03
N ASN A 395 -16.39 13.47 9.46
CA ASN A 395 -16.15 13.23 8.04
C ASN A 395 -14.75 12.63 7.84
N ALA A 396 -14.29 12.53 6.60
CA ALA A 396 -12.88 12.53 6.21
C ALA A 396 -12.75 13.32 4.89
N ASP A 397 -11.53 13.46 4.34
CA ASP A 397 -11.34 13.85 2.92
C ASP A 397 -9.97 13.42 2.36
N PHE A 398 -9.91 13.24 1.03
CA PHE A 398 -8.69 13.02 0.26
C PHE A 398 -8.51 14.08 -0.83
N SER A 399 -7.32 14.67 -0.95
CA SER A 399 -6.95 15.54 -2.07
C SER A 399 -5.97 14.86 -3.02
N THR A 400 -6.41 14.64 -4.27
CA THR A 400 -5.65 13.93 -5.32
C THR A 400 -5.09 14.88 -6.39
N PRO A 401 -3.89 15.47 -6.22
CA PRO A 401 -3.20 16.14 -7.32
C PRO A 401 -2.64 15.11 -8.33
N PRO A 402 -2.27 15.55 -9.56
CA PRO A 402 -1.72 14.68 -10.59
C PRO A 402 -0.43 13.95 -10.20
N ASP A 403 -0.16 12.84 -10.89
CA ASP A 403 1.07 12.02 -10.85
C ASP A 403 2.36 12.85 -10.72
N GLY A 404 3.17 12.51 -9.71
CA GLY A 404 4.33 13.28 -9.26
C GLY A 404 4.02 14.36 -8.22
N GLN A 405 2.82 14.35 -7.61
CA GLN A 405 2.47 15.21 -6.48
C GLN A 405 1.73 14.45 -5.37
N VAL A 406 2.23 14.62 -4.15
CA VAL A 406 1.78 14.03 -2.89
C VAL A 406 0.25 14.03 -2.74
N GLY A 407 -0.34 12.82 -2.73
CA GLY A 407 -1.72 12.62 -2.27
C GLY A 407 -1.85 12.89 -0.77
N ARG A 408 -3.01 13.35 -0.29
CA ARG A 408 -3.22 13.60 1.15
C ARG A 408 -4.62 13.22 1.60
N MET A 409 -4.68 12.31 2.57
CA MET A 409 -5.86 11.89 3.31
C MET A 409 -5.91 12.60 4.67
N ARG A 410 -7.11 12.98 5.12
CA ARG A 410 -7.38 13.54 6.45
C ARG A 410 -8.51 12.78 7.12
N MET A 411 -8.16 12.00 8.14
CA MET A 411 -9.10 11.23 8.94
C MET A 411 -9.49 12.01 10.19
N PHE A 412 -10.78 12.27 10.38
CA PHE A 412 -11.27 13.04 11.52
C PHE A 412 -11.83 12.17 12.66
N VAL A 413 -11.90 12.79 13.83
CA VAL A 413 -12.66 12.28 14.98
C VAL A 413 -14.15 12.49 14.75
N TRP A 414 -14.96 11.51 15.13
CA TRP A 414 -16.41 11.51 15.09
C TRP A 414 -16.99 11.71 16.49
N THR A 415 -17.87 12.71 16.62
CA THR A 415 -18.42 13.23 17.86
C THR A 415 -19.90 12.87 18.05
N LEU A 416 -20.39 11.84 17.34
CA LEU A 416 -21.78 11.36 17.40
C LEU A 416 -21.99 10.23 18.43
N SER A 417 -20.96 9.92 19.22
CA SER A 417 -20.99 8.95 20.32
C SER A 417 -20.23 9.45 21.56
N THR A 418 -20.49 8.81 22.69
CA THR A 418 -19.69 8.92 23.92
C THR A 418 -19.12 7.54 24.27
N PRO A 419 -17.80 7.35 24.32
CA PRO A 419 -16.76 8.28 23.89
C PRO A 419 -16.80 8.56 22.38
N GLN A 420 -16.01 9.54 21.95
CA GLN A 420 -15.80 9.86 20.54
C GLN A 420 -15.14 8.67 19.82
N ARG A 421 -15.51 8.45 18.55
CA ARG A 421 -14.94 7.43 17.68
C ARG A 421 -13.93 8.06 16.73
N ASP A 422 -12.90 7.34 16.35
CA ASP A 422 -11.82 7.83 15.48
C ASP A 422 -11.91 7.12 14.14
N GLY A 423 -12.07 7.90 13.06
CA GLY A 423 -12.30 7.37 11.71
C GLY A 423 -11.18 6.46 11.20
N ALA A 424 -9.95 6.58 11.74
CA ALA A 424 -8.83 5.70 11.41
C ALA A 424 -9.11 4.21 11.71
N PHE A 425 -10.03 3.90 12.62
CA PHE A 425 -10.43 2.53 12.96
C PHE A 425 -11.66 2.03 12.18
N GLU A 426 -12.30 2.85 11.33
CA GLU A 426 -13.26 2.35 10.33
C GLU A 426 -12.57 2.26 8.97
N ALA A 427 -12.03 1.08 8.66
CA ALA A 427 -11.29 0.79 7.43
C ALA A 427 -12.11 1.13 6.17
N GLY A 428 -13.44 0.99 6.21
CA GLY A 428 -14.32 1.41 5.13
C GLY A 428 -14.21 2.91 4.78
N ILE A 429 -13.93 3.79 5.75
CA ILE A 429 -13.68 5.22 5.50
C ILE A 429 -12.29 5.40 4.88
N VAL A 430 -11.25 4.77 5.44
CA VAL A 430 -9.87 4.84 4.89
C VAL A 430 -9.82 4.38 3.42
N ILE A 431 -10.51 3.29 3.10
CA ILE A 431 -10.61 2.73 1.74
C ILE A 431 -11.42 3.66 0.83
N HIS A 432 -12.52 4.25 1.31
CA HIS A 432 -13.29 5.25 0.56
C HIS A 432 -12.40 6.43 0.15
N GLU A 433 -11.69 7.04 1.11
CA GLU A 433 -10.80 8.17 0.87
C GLU A 433 -9.67 7.83 -0.10
N TYR A 434 -8.97 6.71 0.10
CA TYR A 434 -7.88 6.29 -0.80
C TYR A 434 -8.41 6.02 -2.23
N THR A 435 -9.68 5.63 -2.37
CA THR A 435 -10.32 5.41 -3.68
C THR A 435 -10.62 6.71 -4.43
N HIS A 436 -10.75 7.86 -3.76
CA HIS A 436 -10.67 9.17 -4.44
C HIS A 436 -9.28 9.42 -5.03
N GLY A 437 -8.23 8.86 -4.43
CA GLY A 437 -6.89 8.76 -5.01
C GLY A 437 -6.89 7.97 -6.31
N LEU A 438 -7.21 6.67 -6.22
CA LEU A 438 -7.31 5.73 -7.35
C LEU A 438 -8.12 6.28 -8.53
N SER A 439 -9.38 6.61 -8.29
CA SER A 439 -10.34 6.95 -9.35
C SER A 439 -9.98 8.26 -10.09
N THR A 440 -9.37 9.21 -9.36
CA THR A 440 -8.94 10.51 -9.91
C THR A 440 -7.58 10.44 -10.61
N ARG A 441 -6.71 9.49 -10.25
CA ARG A 441 -5.46 9.22 -10.98
C ARG A 441 -5.70 8.44 -12.28
N LEU A 442 -6.61 7.47 -12.27
CA LEU A 442 -6.90 6.66 -13.46
C LEU A 442 -7.77 7.41 -14.48
N THR A 443 -8.88 8.03 -14.08
CA THR A 443 -9.81 8.67 -15.02
C THR A 443 -9.20 9.94 -15.62
N GLY A 444 -9.05 10.02 -16.94
CA GLY A 444 -8.34 11.12 -17.61
C GLY A 444 -6.82 10.92 -17.72
N GLY A 445 -6.32 9.79 -17.22
CA GLY A 445 -4.90 9.45 -17.11
C GLY A 445 -4.16 10.17 -15.96
N PRO A 446 -3.01 9.62 -15.51
CA PRO A 446 -2.29 10.05 -14.30
C PRO A 446 -1.99 11.56 -14.19
N ALA A 447 -1.81 12.22 -15.33
CA ALA A 447 -1.46 13.63 -15.40
C ALA A 447 -2.65 14.61 -15.20
N ASN A 448 -3.89 14.15 -15.02
CA ASN A 448 -5.08 15.01 -15.14
C ASN A 448 -6.21 14.75 -14.11
N SER A 449 -6.01 15.11 -12.85
CA SER A 449 -7.01 15.06 -11.77
C SER A 449 -8.30 15.88 -11.97
N ASN A 450 -8.50 16.55 -13.10
CA ASN A 450 -9.71 17.36 -13.35
C ASN A 450 -10.94 16.51 -13.71
N CYS A 451 -10.79 15.19 -13.82
CA CYS A 451 -11.70 14.34 -14.57
C CYS A 451 -12.85 13.68 -13.79
N LEU A 452 -13.01 13.98 -12.50
CA LEU A 452 -14.19 13.61 -11.71
C LEU A 452 -14.85 14.83 -11.01
N ASN A 453 -14.80 16.01 -11.64
CA ASN A 453 -15.27 17.27 -11.05
C ASN A 453 -16.69 17.69 -11.52
N ALA A 454 -17.21 17.12 -12.60
CA ALA A 454 -18.61 17.31 -12.99
C ALA A 454 -19.54 16.52 -12.06
N LEU A 455 -20.75 17.03 -11.77
CA LEU A 455 -21.64 16.51 -10.72
C LEU A 455 -21.93 15.00 -10.79
N GLU A 456 -22.16 14.44 -11.99
CA GLU A 456 -22.39 12.99 -12.13
C GLU A 456 -21.08 12.18 -12.02
N SER A 457 -19.96 12.75 -12.47
CA SER A 457 -18.63 12.15 -12.43
C SER A 457 -18.07 12.08 -11.00
N GLY A 458 -18.15 13.18 -10.24
CA GLY A 458 -17.81 13.21 -8.81
C GLY A 458 -18.76 12.34 -7.98
N GLY A 459 -20.03 12.27 -8.40
CA GLY A 459 -20.98 11.28 -7.89
C GLY A 459 -20.51 9.84 -8.10
N MET A 460 -19.94 9.49 -9.26
CA MET A 460 -19.32 8.17 -9.44
C MET A 460 -18.06 8.00 -8.60
N GLY A 461 -17.26 9.05 -8.37
CA GLY A 461 -16.14 9.07 -7.42
C GLY A 461 -16.53 8.57 -6.03
N GLU A 462 -17.54 9.20 -5.43
CA GLU A 462 -18.17 8.75 -4.16
C GLU A 462 -18.64 7.29 -4.22
N GLY A 463 -19.30 6.92 -5.32
CA GLY A 463 -19.85 5.57 -5.49
C GLY A 463 -18.78 4.49 -5.66
N TRP A 464 -17.63 4.82 -6.26
CA TRP A 464 -16.48 3.92 -6.34
C TRP A 464 -15.81 3.74 -4.99
N GLY A 465 -15.67 4.81 -4.19
CA GLY A 465 -15.15 4.70 -2.82
C GLY A 465 -16.01 3.80 -1.93
N ASP A 466 -17.33 4.01 -1.94
CA ASP A 466 -18.27 3.16 -1.22
C ASP A 466 -18.30 1.71 -1.75
N PHE A 467 -18.18 1.53 -3.06
CA PHE A 467 -18.11 0.20 -3.67
C PHE A 467 -16.85 -0.55 -3.25
N MET A 468 -15.66 0.05 -3.33
CA MET A 468 -14.40 -0.63 -2.98
C MET A 468 -14.33 -0.94 -1.48
N ALA A 469 -14.76 0.00 -0.63
CA ALA A 469 -14.90 -0.23 0.81
C ALA A 469 -15.87 -1.39 1.13
N THR A 470 -16.99 -1.47 0.41
CA THR A 470 -17.96 -2.57 0.55
C THR A 470 -17.39 -3.90 0.03
N ALA A 471 -16.71 -3.89 -1.12
CA ALA A 471 -16.13 -5.09 -1.74
C ALA A 471 -15.02 -5.71 -0.89
N VAL A 472 -14.14 -4.90 -0.28
CA VAL A 472 -13.07 -5.39 0.61
C VAL A 472 -13.63 -6.10 1.85
N ARG A 473 -14.67 -5.55 2.50
CA ARG A 473 -15.25 -6.09 3.75
C ARG A 473 -16.26 -7.25 3.56
N LEU A 474 -16.35 -7.82 2.36
CA LEU A 474 -17.11 -9.05 2.12
C LEU A 474 -16.44 -10.23 2.83
N LYS A 475 -17.22 -10.99 3.61
CA LYS A 475 -16.75 -12.19 4.30
C LYS A 475 -17.26 -13.42 3.53
N ALA A 476 -16.51 -14.52 3.53
CA ALA A 476 -16.88 -15.72 2.75
C ALA A 476 -18.20 -16.40 3.18
N SER A 477 -18.80 -15.97 4.30
CA SER A 477 -20.13 -16.36 4.78
C SER A 477 -21.27 -15.46 4.29
N ASP A 478 -20.97 -14.31 3.68
CA ASP A 478 -21.97 -13.38 3.17
C ASP A 478 -22.61 -13.89 1.87
N THR A 479 -23.85 -13.47 1.62
CA THR A 479 -24.66 -13.91 0.48
C THR A 479 -25.32 -12.72 -0.19
N LYS A 480 -25.93 -12.94 -1.36
CA LYS A 480 -26.61 -11.90 -2.16
C LYS A 480 -27.71 -11.11 -1.41
N SER A 481 -28.26 -11.65 -0.33
CA SER A 481 -29.23 -10.98 0.56
C SER A 481 -28.58 -10.24 1.74
N LYS A 482 -27.24 -10.12 1.78
CA LYS A 482 -26.53 -9.27 2.73
C LYS A 482 -26.71 -7.81 2.33
N ASP A 483 -27.01 -6.99 3.33
CA ASP A 483 -27.01 -5.53 3.22
C ASP A 483 -25.76 -4.96 3.92
N TYR A 484 -25.20 -3.88 3.36
CA TYR A 484 -24.05 -3.15 3.93
C TYR A 484 -24.35 -1.67 4.15
N THR A 485 -23.71 -1.09 5.16
CA THR A 485 -23.82 0.33 5.51
C THR A 485 -22.43 0.95 5.67
N MET A 486 -22.29 2.22 5.28
CA MET A 486 -21.02 2.97 5.35
C MET A 486 -20.99 3.92 6.53
N GLY A 487 -19.85 4.05 7.21
CA GLY A 487 -19.64 4.97 8.33
C GLY A 487 -20.54 4.67 9.55
N ALA A 488 -21.09 3.46 9.65
CA ALA A 488 -22.16 3.15 10.60
C ALA A 488 -21.66 3.12 12.05
N TRP A 489 -20.42 2.65 12.26
CA TRP A 489 -19.76 2.71 13.56
C TRP A 489 -19.31 4.15 13.86
N ALA A 490 -18.52 4.78 13.00
CA ALA A 490 -17.97 6.11 13.25
C ALA A 490 -19.08 7.17 13.48
N ALA A 491 -20.11 7.19 12.62
CA ALA A 491 -21.25 8.09 12.76
C ALA A 491 -22.28 7.68 13.84
N ASN A 492 -22.07 6.54 14.52
CA ASN A 492 -22.96 6.00 15.54
C ASN A 492 -24.43 5.87 15.08
N LYS A 493 -24.61 5.53 13.80
CA LYS A 493 -25.90 5.48 13.09
C LYS A 493 -26.02 4.10 12.46
N PRO A 494 -26.84 3.17 13.01
CA PRO A 494 -26.89 1.78 12.55
C PRO A 494 -27.14 1.60 11.05
N ASN A 495 -27.91 2.51 10.44
CA ASN A 495 -28.23 2.48 9.01
C ASN A 495 -27.13 3.13 8.12
N GLY A 496 -25.97 3.50 8.67
CA GLY A 496 -24.88 4.18 7.97
C GLY A 496 -25.16 5.65 7.64
N ILE A 497 -24.19 6.34 7.04
CA ILE A 497 -24.28 7.76 6.69
C ILE A 497 -25.15 8.02 5.44
N ARG A 498 -25.13 7.10 4.47
CA ARG A 498 -25.87 7.19 3.20
C ARG A 498 -27.39 7.04 3.41
N ALA A 499 -28.18 7.24 2.34
CA ALA A 499 -29.64 7.26 2.40
C ALA A 499 -30.29 5.87 2.58
N TYR A 500 -29.69 4.84 2.00
CA TYR A 500 -30.11 3.44 2.06
C TYR A 500 -28.88 2.54 2.21
N PRO A 501 -29.00 1.33 2.80
CA PRO A 501 -27.96 0.31 2.73
C PRO A 501 -27.68 -0.11 1.28
N TYR A 502 -26.46 -0.56 1.00
CA TYR A 502 -26.16 -1.29 -0.23
C TYR A 502 -26.77 -2.68 -0.13
N SER A 503 -27.71 -2.95 -1.04
CA SER A 503 -28.59 -4.11 -1.01
C SER A 503 -28.92 -4.54 -2.43
N THR A 504 -29.11 -5.84 -2.66
CA THR A 504 -29.70 -6.32 -3.92
C THR A 504 -31.24 -6.31 -3.88
N SER A 505 -31.86 -5.96 -2.75
CA SER A 505 -33.30 -5.72 -2.65
C SER A 505 -33.67 -4.33 -3.19
N LEU A 506 -34.58 -4.28 -4.16
CA LEU A 506 -35.18 -3.03 -4.64
C LEU A 506 -36.12 -2.40 -3.59
N THR A 507 -36.60 -3.18 -2.62
CA THR A 507 -37.42 -2.69 -1.50
C THR A 507 -36.56 -2.06 -0.40
N THR A 508 -35.38 -2.61 -0.12
CA THR A 508 -34.42 -2.04 0.84
C THR A 508 -33.74 -0.80 0.26
N ASN A 509 -33.35 -0.85 -1.01
CA ASN A 509 -32.71 0.26 -1.71
C ASN A 509 -33.37 0.46 -3.09
N PRO A 510 -34.30 1.41 -3.21
CA PRO A 510 -35.07 1.64 -4.44
C PRO A 510 -34.34 2.51 -5.48
N TYR A 511 -33.06 2.83 -5.30
CA TYR A 511 -32.35 3.72 -6.22
C TYR A 511 -32.09 3.09 -7.60
N THR A 512 -32.38 3.90 -8.61
CA THR A 512 -32.25 3.62 -10.05
C THR A 512 -31.65 4.84 -10.76
N TYR A 513 -31.24 4.71 -12.03
CA TYR A 513 -30.60 5.83 -12.74
C TYR A 513 -31.47 7.11 -12.80
N THR A 514 -32.80 6.96 -12.84
CA THR A 514 -33.74 8.10 -12.80
C THR A 514 -33.81 8.82 -11.46
N SER A 515 -33.37 8.19 -10.36
CA SER A 515 -33.30 8.82 -9.02
C SER A 515 -32.33 10.01 -9.00
N VAL A 516 -31.28 9.97 -9.84
CA VAL A 516 -30.26 11.03 -9.97
C VAL A 516 -30.85 12.37 -10.45
N ASN A 517 -32.01 12.36 -11.13
CA ASN A 517 -32.64 13.57 -11.68
C ASN A 517 -33.09 14.60 -10.61
N GLY A 518 -33.21 14.19 -9.34
CA GLY A 518 -33.51 15.08 -8.22
C GLY A 518 -32.32 15.39 -7.31
N MET A 519 -31.11 14.94 -7.64
CA MET A 519 -29.93 15.01 -6.78
C MET A 519 -28.96 16.11 -7.18
N SER A 520 -28.52 16.91 -6.21
CA SER A 520 -27.51 17.97 -6.37
C SER A 520 -26.20 17.71 -5.62
N GLU A 521 -26.15 16.64 -4.82
CA GLU A 521 -25.02 16.29 -3.94
C GLU A 521 -24.32 15.02 -4.45
N VAL A 522 -22.98 15.08 -4.60
CA VAL A 522 -22.18 13.96 -5.11
C VAL A 522 -22.39 12.69 -4.27
N HIS A 523 -22.37 12.80 -2.95
CA HIS A 523 -22.63 11.71 -2.00
C HIS A 523 -23.95 10.96 -2.25
N SER A 524 -24.99 11.68 -2.67
CA SER A 524 -26.32 11.10 -2.98
C SER A 524 -26.30 10.35 -4.31
N ILE A 525 -25.63 10.92 -5.32
CA ILE A 525 -25.45 10.31 -6.64
C ILE A 525 -24.56 9.06 -6.53
N GLY A 526 -23.50 9.11 -5.72
CA GLY A 526 -22.63 7.97 -5.43
C GLY A 526 -23.33 6.82 -4.75
N THR A 527 -24.32 7.11 -3.88
CA THR A 527 -25.19 6.06 -3.34
C THR A 527 -25.93 5.32 -4.47
N VAL A 528 -26.36 5.99 -5.54
CA VAL A 528 -26.98 5.31 -6.70
C VAL A 528 -25.94 4.46 -7.45
N TRP A 529 -24.74 4.99 -7.70
CA TRP A 529 -23.67 4.29 -8.44
C TRP A 529 -23.13 3.07 -7.69
N ALA A 530 -22.79 3.22 -6.41
CA ALA A 530 -22.36 2.12 -5.55
C ALA A 530 -23.40 0.99 -5.50
N THR A 531 -24.70 1.33 -5.45
CA THR A 531 -25.75 0.30 -5.48
C THR A 531 -25.83 -0.43 -6.84
N MET A 532 -25.50 0.22 -7.96
CA MET A 532 -25.38 -0.46 -9.27
C MET A 532 -24.17 -1.42 -9.29
N LEU A 533 -23.03 -0.98 -8.76
CA LEU A 533 -21.84 -1.83 -8.65
C LEU A 533 -22.01 -2.97 -7.64
N TYR A 534 -22.88 -2.81 -6.62
CA TYR A 534 -23.24 -3.89 -5.69
C TYR A 534 -24.05 -5.01 -6.38
N GLU A 535 -24.87 -4.69 -7.38
CA GLU A 535 -25.52 -5.70 -8.23
C GLU A 535 -24.51 -6.41 -9.15
N VAL A 536 -23.49 -5.69 -9.66
CA VAL A 536 -22.39 -6.26 -10.45
C VAL A 536 -21.55 -7.22 -9.60
N LEU A 537 -21.18 -6.82 -8.38
CA LEU A 537 -20.43 -7.62 -7.42
C LEU A 537 -21.10 -8.98 -7.19
N TRP A 538 -22.38 -8.98 -6.81
CA TRP A 538 -23.12 -10.22 -6.60
C TRP A 538 -23.41 -10.99 -7.90
N GLY A 539 -23.57 -10.31 -9.04
CA GLY A 539 -23.68 -10.98 -10.34
C GLY A 539 -22.43 -11.76 -10.75
N LEU A 540 -21.24 -11.30 -10.36
CA LEU A 540 -19.97 -11.99 -10.60
C LEU A 540 -19.65 -13.03 -9.53
N ILE A 541 -20.00 -12.78 -8.26
CA ILE A 541 -19.90 -13.77 -7.17
C ILE A 541 -20.83 -14.97 -7.40
N ASP A 542 -22.06 -14.77 -7.89
CA ASP A 542 -22.98 -15.86 -8.25
C ASP A 542 -22.38 -16.81 -9.33
N LYS A 543 -21.37 -16.35 -10.08
CA LYS A 543 -20.77 -17.05 -11.22
C LYS A 543 -19.38 -17.64 -10.95
N TYR A 544 -18.55 -16.97 -10.15
CA TYR A 544 -17.17 -17.40 -9.84
C TYR A 544 -16.95 -17.71 -8.35
N GLY A 545 -17.95 -17.50 -7.49
CA GLY A 545 -17.84 -17.67 -6.05
C GLY A 545 -17.22 -16.46 -5.33
N LEU A 546 -17.13 -16.61 -4.00
CA LEU A 546 -16.49 -15.68 -3.08
C LEU A 546 -15.52 -16.46 -2.19
N THR A 547 -14.25 -16.07 -2.23
CA THR A 547 -13.15 -16.65 -1.45
C THR A 547 -12.94 -15.94 -0.12
N SER A 548 -12.29 -16.61 0.83
CA SER A 548 -11.83 -16.03 2.10
C SER A 548 -10.42 -15.43 2.03
N ALA A 549 -9.84 -15.29 0.83
CA ALA A 549 -8.52 -14.71 0.66
C ALA A 549 -8.51 -13.19 0.93
N SER A 550 -7.37 -12.66 1.36
CA SER A 550 -7.11 -11.22 1.55
C SER A 550 -6.67 -10.52 0.25
N LYS A 551 -6.01 -11.28 -0.64
CA LYS A 551 -5.51 -10.86 -1.96
C LYS A 551 -6.07 -11.75 -3.09
N PRO A 552 -6.16 -11.27 -4.34
CA PRO A 552 -6.64 -12.05 -5.49
C PRO A 552 -5.72 -13.22 -5.91
N THR A 553 -6.31 -14.29 -6.42
CA THR A 553 -5.60 -15.29 -7.25
C THR A 553 -5.93 -15.03 -8.71
N PHE A 554 -4.91 -15.06 -9.57
CA PHE A 554 -5.05 -14.80 -11.01
C PHE A 554 -4.85 -16.06 -11.86
N SER A 555 -5.60 -16.16 -12.95
CA SER A 555 -5.37 -17.11 -14.05
C SER A 555 -5.25 -16.32 -15.35
N ASN A 556 -4.06 -16.34 -15.95
CA ASN A 556 -3.72 -15.54 -17.14
C ASN A 556 -4.04 -14.03 -17.00
N GLY A 557 -3.83 -13.46 -15.81
CA GLY A 557 -4.12 -12.05 -15.49
C GLY A 557 -5.58 -11.75 -15.11
N VAL A 558 -6.49 -12.73 -15.20
CA VAL A 558 -7.89 -12.59 -14.78
C VAL A 558 -8.06 -13.11 -13.35
N PRO A 559 -8.66 -12.35 -12.40
CA PRO A 559 -8.99 -12.88 -11.08
C PRO A 559 -9.91 -14.10 -11.16
N THR A 560 -9.65 -15.14 -10.35
CA THR A 560 -10.44 -16.38 -10.34
C THR A 560 -11.71 -16.32 -9.48
N ASP A 561 -12.00 -15.16 -8.89
CA ASP A 561 -12.99 -14.92 -7.84
C ASP A 561 -13.91 -13.76 -8.22
N GLY A 562 -15.20 -13.84 -7.89
CA GLY A 562 -16.20 -12.87 -8.35
C GLY A 562 -16.07 -11.48 -7.73
N ARG A 563 -15.59 -11.38 -6.49
CA ARG A 563 -15.31 -10.10 -5.81
C ARG A 563 -14.12 -9.41 -6.45
N TYR A 564 -13.00 -10.11 -6.60
CA TYR A 564 -11.80 -9.53 -7.18
C TYR A 564 -11.96 -9.24 -8.68
N LEU A 565 -12.72 -10.04 -9.43
CA LEU A 565 -13.07 -9.72 -10.80
C LEU A 565 -13.92 -8.45 -10.88
N ALA A 566 -14.91 -8.26 -9.99
CA ALA A 566 -15.70 -7.04 -9.94
C ALA A 566 -14.82 -5.80 -9.66
N MET A 567 -13.87 -5.91 -8.71
CA MET A 567 -12.92 -4.84 -8.39
C MET A 567 -11.97 -4.56 -9.57
N LYS A 568 -11.41 -5.60 -10.20
CA LYS A 568 -10.52 -5.48 -11.36
C LYS A 568 -11.20 -4.79 -12.55
N LEU A 569 -12.41 -5.21 -12.90
CA LEU A 569 -13.18 -4.60 -13.99
C LEU A 569 -13.52 -3.13 -13.71
N VAL A 570 -13.71 -2.74 -12.45
CA VAL A 570 -13.91 -1.34 -12.04
C VAL A 570 -12.60 -0.53 -12.14
N VAL A 571 -11.47 -1.08 -11.72
CA VAL A 571 -10.13 -0.46 -11.87
C VAL A 571 -9.79 -0.26 -13.36
N ASP A 572 -9.94 -1.31 -14.18
CA ASP A 572 -9.65 -1.25 -15.61
C ASP A 572 -10.57 -0.24 -16.32
N ALA A 573 -11.85 -0.18 -15.98
CA ALA A 573 -12.79 0.78 -16.56
C ALA A 573 -12.44 2.25 -16.27
N MET A 574 -11.83 2.55 -15.12
CA MET A 574 -11.32 3.90 -14.83
C MET A 574 -10.13 4.27 -15.74
N ALA A 575 -9.34 3.29 -16.17
CA ALA A 575 -8.12 3.46 -16.95
C ALA A 575 -8.31 3.39 -18.48
N LEU A 576 -9.50 2.98 -18.95
CA LEU A 576 -9.81 2.88 -20.38
C LEU A 576 -9.96 4.27 -21.03
N GLU A 577 -8.84 4.85 -21.46
CA GLU A 577 -8.79 6.10 -22.23
C GLU A 577 -9.12 5.89 -23.74
N PRO A 578 -9.93 6.77 -24.37
CA PRO A 578 -10.34 6.65 -25.78
C PRO A 578 -9.20 6.56 -26.82
N ALA A 579 -8.00 7.00 -26.47
CA ALA A 579 -6.86 7.06 -27.38
C ALA A 579 -6.14 5.71 -27.58
N LEU A 580 -6.27 4.75 -26.66
CA LEU A 580 -5.47 3.52 -26.65
C LEU A 580 -6.13 2.33 -27.37
N THR A 581 -7.45 2.34 -27.53
CA THR A 581 -8.24 1.21 -28.05
C THR A 581 -8.75 1.41 -29.47
N GLY A 582 -8.94 2.68 -29.89
CA GLY A 582 -9.72 3.00 -31.09
C GLY A 582 -11.23 2.69 -30.94
N ILE A 583 -11.69 2.43 -29.71
CA ILE A 583 -13.08 2.10 -29.40
C ILE A 583 -13.77 3.34 -28.80
N GLU A 584 -14.85 3.77 -29.46
CA GLU A 584 -15.62 5.00 -29.18
C GLU A 584 -16.36 5.00 -27.82
N CYS A 585 -16.26 3.91 -27.05
CA CYS A 585 -16.99 3.64 -25.80
C CYS A 585 -16.10 3.63 -24.53
N SER A 586 -14.82 4.02 -24.66
CA SER A 586 -13.87 4.11 -23.53
C SER A 586 -14.26 5.25 -22.55
N GLN A 587 -13.88 5.20 -21.27
CA GLN A 587 -14.29 6.18 -20.26
C GLN A 587 -13.59 7.55 -20.49
N PRO A 588 -14.32 8.63 -20.85
CA PRO A 588 -13.69 9.94 -21.03
C PRO A 588 -13.50 10.67 -19.71
N CYS A 589 -12.64 11.69 -19.72
CA CYS A 589 -12.57 12.69 -18.66
C CYS A 589 -13.95 13.35 -18.38
N ASN A 590 -14.35 13.40 -17.11
CA ASN A 590 -15.70 13.75 -16.64
C ASN A 590 -16.83 12.88 -17.27
N PRO A 591 -16.82 11.56 -17.01
CA PRO A 591 -17.79 10.63 -17.57
C PRO A 591 -19.17 10.74 -16.92
N ASN A 592 -20.19 10.24 -17.60
CA ASN A 592 -21.52 9.96 -17.02
C ASN A 592 -21.75 8.45 -16.81
N PHE A 593 -22.78 8.06 -16.05
CA PHE A 593 -23.01 6.64 -15.69
C PHE A 593 -23.10 5.72 -16.90
N VAL A 594 -23.67 6.17 -18.02
CA VAL A 594 -23.82 5.37 -19.24
C VAL A 594 -22.43 5.06 -19.83
N GLN A 595 -21.52 6.03 -19.82
CA GLN A 595 -20.14 5.85 -20.29
C GLN A 595 -19.32 4.97 -19.34
N ALA A 596 -19.42 5.18 -18.02
CA ALA A 596 -18.72 4.35 -17.03
C ALA A 596 -19.20 2.89 -17.04
N ARG A 597 -20.50 2.65 -17.27
CA ARG A 597 -21.05 1.31 -17.54
C ARG A 597 -20.42 0.68 -18.78
N ASP A 598 -20.37 1.43 -19.88
CA ASP A 598 -19.88 0.91 -21.16
C ASP A 598 -18.36 0.63 -21.08
N ALA A 599 -17.60 1.41 -20.31
CA ALA A 599 -16.21 1.12 -19.97
C ALA A 599 -16.06 -0.15 -19.09
N ILE A 600 -16.93 -0.41 -18.12
CA ILE A 600 -16.92 -1.68 -17.34
C ILE A 600 -17.25 -2.89 -18.24
N LEU A 601 -18.13 -2.71 -19.23
CA LEU A 601 -18.42 -3.73 -20.23
C LEU A 601 -17.26 -3.93 -21.22
N ASP A 602 -16.55 -2.88 -21.60
CA ASP A 602 -15.37 -2.98 -22.48
C ASP A 602 -14.12 -3.52 -21.74
N ALA A 603 -13.99 -3.26 -20.43
CA ALA A 603 -13.00 -3.90 -19.57
C ALA A 603 -13.17 -5.43 -19.54
N ASP A 604 -14.41 -5.94 -19.44
CA ASP A 604 -14.69 -7.38 -19.54
C ASP A 604 -14.34 -7.95 -20.93
N LYS A 605 -14.57 -7.19 -22.01
CA LYS A 605 -14.15 -7.59 -23.36
C LYS A 605 -12.63 -7.68 -23.46
N ALA A 606 -11.90 -6.72 -22.91
CA ALA A 606 -10.44 -6.69 -22.93
C ALA A 606 -9.81 -7.78 -22.05
N LEU A 607 -10.33 -7.97 -20.82
CA LEU A 607 -9.76 -8.86 -19.81
C LEU A 607 -10.17 -10.33 -19.99
N THR A 608 -11.46 -10.60 -20.25
CA THR A 608 -12.00 -11.97 -20.28
C THR A 608 -12.34 -12.44 -21.70
N GLY A 609 -12.42 -11.53 -22.67
CA GLY A 609 -13.03 -11.78 -23.98
C GLY A 609 -14.55 -11.54 -24.02
N GLY A 610 -15.13 -10.90 -22.99
CA GLY A 610 -16.56 -10.59 -22.93
C GLY A 610 -17.41 -11.69 -22.30
N LYS A 611 -16.82 -12.54 -21.46
CA LYS A 611 -17.50 -13.67 -20.83
C LYS A 611 -18.52 -13.24 -19.78
N ASN A 612 -18.53 -11.98 -19.34
CA ASN A 612 -19.38 -11.48 -18.27
C ASN A 612 -20.42 -10.43 -18.68
N GLN A 613 -20.53 -10.13 -19.98
CA GLN A 613 -21.51 -9.18 -20.52
C GLN A 613 -22.96 -9.47 -20.04
N CYS A 614 -23.37 -10.74 -19.89
CA CYS A 614 -24.73 -11.07 -19.43
C CYS A 614 -24.98 -10.64 -17.98
N GLU A 615 -24.05 -10.96 -17.06
CA GLU A 615 -24.21 -10.63 -15.65
C GLU A 615 -24.08 -9.11 -15.43
N LEU A 616 -23.13 -8.47 -16.11
CA LEU A 616 -22.94 -7.01 -16.10
C LEU A 616 -24.18 -6.27 -16.62
N TRP A 617 -24.68 -6.60 -17.83
CA TRP A 617 -25.89 -5.96 -18.36
C TRP A 617 -27.11 -6.22 -17.48
N THR A 618 -27.24 -7.40 -16.88
CA THR A 618 -28.35 -7.71 -15.96
C THR A 618 -28.31 -6.84 -14.71
N ALA A 619 -27.14 -6.68 -14.09
CA ALA A 619 -26.94 -5.83 -12.91
C ALA A 619 -27.29 -4.36 -13.19
N PHE A 620 -26.76 -3.78 -14.27
CA PHE A 620 -27.04 -2.39 -14.64
C PHE A 620 -28.50 -2.19 -15.09
N ALA A 621 -29.07 -3.11 -15.87
CA ALA A 621 -30.47 -3.05 -16.30
C ALA A 621 -31.46 -3.12 -15.13
N LYS A 622 -31.19 -3.96 -14.12
CA LYS A 622 -32.02 -4.05 -12.89
C LYS A 622 -32.22 -2.71 -12.19
N ARG A 623 -31.22 -1.81 -12.24
CA ARG A 623 -31.29 -0.45 -11.67
C ARG A 623 -31.49 0.66 -12.70
N GLY A 624 -32.03 0.32 -13.88
CA GLY A 624 -32.44 1.29 -14.87
C GLY A 624 -31.32 1.86 -15.74
N LEU A 625 -30.12 1.26 -15.73
CA LEU A 625 -28.98 1.64 -16.57
C LEU A 625 -28.73 0.64 -17.72
N GLY A 626 -29.78 -0.02 -18.21
CA GLY A 626 -29.73 -0.92 -19.38
C GLY A 626 -29.43 -0.19 -20.69
N SER A 627 -29.39 -0.93 -21.79
CA SER A 627 -28.95 -0.47 -23.13
C SER A 627 -29.76 0.70 -23.70
N GLY A 628 -31.01 0.87 -23.29
CA GLY A 628 -31.85 2.02 -23.65
C GLY A 628 -31.61 3.28 -22.80
N ALA A 629 -30.79 3.22 -21.75
CA ALA A 629 -30.59 4.33 -20.82
C ALA A 629 -29.80 5.48 -21.48
N ARG A 630 -30.15 6.73 -21.18
CA ARG A 630 -29.54 7.93 -21.79
C ARG A 630 -29.28 9.00 -20.72
N TYR A 631 -28.06 9.52 -20.71
CA TYR A 631 -27.69 10.67 -19.91
C TYR A 631 -28.41 11.93 -20.37
N ASN A 632 -28.75 12.78 -19.39
CA ASN A 632 -29.13 14.17 -19.56
C ASN A 632 -28.88 14.87 -18.21
N SER A 633 -28.54 16.15 -18.19
CA SER A 633 -28.19 16.85 -16.94
C SER A 633 -29.29 16.79 -15.87
N SER A 634 -30.57 16.87 -16.25
CA SER A 634 -31.72 16.88 -15.32
C SER A 634 -32.83 15.88 -15.64
N ARG A 635 -32.82 15.23 -16.82
CA ARG A 635 -33.89 14.33 -17.29
C ARG A 635 -33.35 13.04 -17.92
N ARG A 636 -32.51 12.32 -17.17
CA ARG A 636 -31.98 10.98 -17.54
C ARG A 636 -33.13 10.04 -17.89
N THR A 637 -32.93 9.24 -18.93
CA THR A 637 -33.84 8.16 -19.31
C THR A 637 -33.31 6.85 -18.74
N GLY A 638 -34.12 6.18 -17.92
CA GLY A 638 -33.81 4.84 -17.43
C GLY A 638 -34.23 3.74 -18.41
N SER A 639 -33.61 2.58 -18.33
CA SER A 639 -33.94 1.39 -19.12
C SER A 639 -33.64 0.10 -18.35
N THR A 640 -34.56 -0.85 -18.40
CA THR A 640 -34.38 -2.24 -17.92
C THR A 640 -34.01 -3.20 -19.05
N THR A 641 -33.61 -2.68 -20.21
CA THR A 641 -33.35 -3.47 -21.43
C THR A 641 -31.92 -4.02 -21.43
N ILE A 642 -31.79 -5.34 -21.41
CA ILE A 642 -30.55 -6.08 -21.72
C ILE A 642 -30.47 -6.23 -23.26
N PRO A 643 -29.30 -6.09 -23.91
CA PRO A 643 -29.13 -6.38 -25.33
C PRO A 643 -29.55 -7.80 -25.72
N SER A 644 -29.90 -8.00 -27.00
CA SER A 644 -30.37 -9.29 -27.54
C SER A 644 -29.26 -10.15 -28.15
N ASP A 645 -28.01 -9.71 -28.09
CA ASP A 645 -26.92 -10.29 -28.87
C ASP A 645 -26.44 -11.64 -28.33
N ASN A 646 -25.65 -12.37 -29.14
CA ASN A 646 -25.25 -13.75 -28.84
C ASN A 646 -24.17 -13.84 -27.75
N PHE A 647 -24.55 -13.63 -26.48
CA PHE A 647 -23.76 -14.07 -25.33
C PHE A 647 -23.45 -15.57 -25.46
N GLU A 648 -22.20 -16.01 -25.24
CA GLU A 648 -21.76 -17.39 -25.55
C GLU A 648 -22.57 -18.50 -24.84
N SER A 649 -23.16 -18.20 -23.68
CA SER A 649 -24.02 -19.11 -22.91
C SER A 649 -25.52 -18.94 -23.15
N GLY A 650 -25.91 -17.92 -23.93
CA GLY A 650 -27.28 -17.43 -24.07
C GLY A 650 -27.77 -16.79 -22.76
N CYS A 651 -27.81 -15.45 -22.71
CA CYS A 651 -28.26 -14.72 -21.51
C CYS A 651 -29.75 -14.97 -21.27
N LYS A 652 -30.05 -15.98 -20.42
CA LYS A 652 -31.42 -16.34 -20.04
C LYS A 652 -32.04 -15.13 -19.35
N LYS A 653 -33.06 -14.55 -19.99
CA LYS A 653 -33.98 -13.62 -19.32
C LYS A 653 -34.52 -14.32 -18.07
N THR A 654 -34.11 -13.87 -16.89
CA THR A 654 -34.61 -14.37 -15.61
C THR A 654 -36.01 -13.80 -15.36
N THR A 655 -36.99 -14.31 -16.11
CA THR A 655 -38.44 -13.99 -16.02
C THR A 655 -39.10 -14.50 -14.73
N HIS A 656 -38.37 -14.50 -13.62
CA HIS A 656 -38.84 -14.85 -12.28
C HIS A 656 -38.81 -13.66 -11.31
N TYR A 657 -38.46 -12.45 -11.78
CA TYR A 657 -38.49 -11.22 -10.98
C TYR A 657 -39.73 -10.33 -11.22
N ILE A 658 -40.69 -10.75 -12.07
CA ILE A 658 -41.96 -10.04 -12.30
C ILE A 658 -43.11 -11.04 -12.49
N GLU A 659 -43.40 -11.90 -11.50
CA GLU A 659 -44.72 -12.60 -11.44
C GLU A 659 -45.15 -13.13 -10.05
N GLN A 660 -44.67 -12.55 -8.94
CA GLN A 660 -45.27 -12.75 -7.61
C GLN A 660 -45.33 -11.46 -6.79
N GLU A 661 -46.17 -10.51 -7.21
CA GLU A 661 -46.85 -9.60 -6.29
C GLU A 661 -48.17 -9.15 -6.94
N SER A 662 -49.31 -9.55 -6.35
CA SER A 662 -50.63 -9.30 -6.92
C SER A 662 -51.06 -7.85 -6.73
N THR A 663 -51.50 -7.21 -7.80
CA THR A 663 -51.98 -5.81 -7.80
C THR A 663 -53.05 -5.54 -6.74
N SER A 664 -52.83 -4.53 -5.90
CA SER A 664 -53.88 -3.82 -5.17
C SER A 664 -53.68 -2.32 -5.38
N GLU A 665 -54.70 -1.64 -5.89
CA GLU A 665 -54.61 -0.20 -6.24
C GLU A 665 -54.68 0.70 -4.99
N PRO A 666 -54.05 1.89 -5.02
CA PRO A 666 -54.08 2.83 -3.91
C PRO A 666 -55.43 3.55 -3.80
N VAL A 667 -56.18 3.27 -2.74
CA VAL A 667 -57.42 4.01 -2.42
C VAL A 667 -57.09 5.23 -1.55
N ALA A 668 -57.60 6.40 -1.94
CA ALA A 668 -57.35 7.67 -1.27
C ALA A 668 -58.19 7.86 0.02
N GLN A 669 -57.79 8.87 0.80
CA GLN A 669 -58.38 9.30 2.06
C GLN A 669 -59.93 9.37 2.06
N HIS A 670 -60.55 8.86 3.13
CA HIS A 670 -61.54 9.54 3.98
C HIS A 670 -61.61 8.78 5.33
N GLY A 671 -62.22 9.33 6.39
CA GLY A 671 -62.13 8.74 7.75
C GLY A 671 -63.38 8.90 8.60
N ILE A 672 -63.17 9.00 9.92
CA ILE A 672 -64.13 9.28 11.02
C ILE A 672 -64.82 8.03 11.65
N ASN A 673 -64.50 7.84 12.95
CA ASN A 673 -65.29 7.26 14.06
C ASN A 673 -65.52 5.74 14.29
N GLN A 674 -65.16 5.40 15.54
CA GLN A 674 -65.95 4.69 16.58
C GLN A 674 -65.83 3.17 16.81
N LEU A 675 -65.81 2.90 18.13
CA LEU A 675 -65.61 1.67 18.88
C LEU A 675 -66.68 0.58 18.67
N ALA A 676 -66.26 -0.69 18.77
CA ALA A 676 -66.96 -1.72 19.56
C ALA A 676 -66.07 -2.96 19.82
N VAL A 677 -66.16 -3.56 21.02
CA VAL A 677 -65.41 -4.74 21.51
C VAL A 677 -66.22 -5.35 22.69
N PRO A 678 -66.07 -6.62 23.13
CA PRO A 678 -66.18 -7.92 22.43
C PRO A 678 -67.21 -8.89 23.10
N HIS A 679 -67.36 -10.11 22.56
CA HIS A 679 -67.65 -11.38 23.27
C HIS A 679 -67.14 -12.52 22.35
N GLY A 680 -66.65 -13.71 22.73
CA GLY A 680 -66.75 -14.59 23.91
C GLY A 680 -67.16 -16.02 23.43
N VAL A 681 -66.82 -17.19 24.00
CA VAL A 681 -66.08 -17.61 25.23
C VAL A 681 -65.63 -19.10 25.07
N GLY A 682 -64.53 -19.54 25.73
CA GLY A 682 -64.33 -20.94 26.19
C GLY A 682 -63.39 -21.84 25.36
N LEU A 683 -62.73 -22.89 25.90
CA LEU A 683 -62.62 -23.43 27.28
C LEU A 683 -61.25 -24.15 27.49
N ALA A 684 -60.88 -24.48 28.73
CA ALA A 684 -59.63 -25.17 29.13
C ALA A 684 -59.85 -26.28 30.18
N PRO A 685 -58.86 -27.17 30.43
CA PRO A 685 -58.32 -27.42 31.79
C PRO A 685 -56.76 -27.48 31.84
N LEU A 686 -56.05 -26.92 32.85
CA LEU A 686 -55.79 -27.41 34.24
C LEU A 686 -54.67 -28.50 34.28
N VAL A 687 -53.63 -28.52 35.14
CA VAL A 687 -53.44 -28.30 36.61
C VAL A 687 -51.96 -27.83 36.87
N VAL A 688 -51.51 -26.88 37.72
CA VAL A 688 -51.98 -26.05 38.89
C VAL A 688 -51.74 -26.66 40.29
N VAL A 689 -50.96 -26.11 41.26
CA VAL A 689 -49.94 -25.04 41.39
C VAL A 689 -49.25 -25.16 42.78
N VAL A 690 -48.03 -24.62 43.03
CA VAL A 690 -47.39 -24.58 44.38
C VAL A 690 -46.36 -23.43 44.54
N GLU A 691 -45.95 -23.12 45.79
CA GLU A 691 -45.03 -22.03 46.23
C GLU A 691 -44.38 -22.42 47.62
N PRO A 692 -43.76 -21.59 48.51
CA PRO A 692 -44.03 -20.19 48.96
C PRO A 692 -42.76 -19.26 48.83
N VAL A 693 -42.51 -18.09 49.46
CA VAL A 693 -42.98 -17.40 50.70
C VAL A 693 -42.78 -15.86 50.62
N ARG A 694 -43.28 -15.09 51.61
CA ARG A 694 -42.98 -13.66 51.89
C ARG A 694 -42.98 -13.36 53.42
N PRO A 695 -42.63 -12.14 53.90
CA PRO A 695 -43.54 -10.96 53.91
C PRO A 695 -42.95 -9.76 53.09
N ASP A 696 -43.42 -8.50 53.09
CA ASP A 696 -44.48 -7.76 53.82
C ASP A 696 -45.04 -6.60 52.94
N VAL A 697 -46.07 -5.86 53.39
CA VAL A 697 -46.64 -4.65 52.71
C VAL A 697 -47.24 -3.64 53.71
N PRO A 698 -46.62 -2.44 53.86
CA PRO A 698 -47.31 -1.17 53.54
C PRO A 698 -46.37 -0.20 52.76
N ALA A 699 -46.68 1.06 52.40
CA ALA A 699 -47.74 1.98 52.85
C ALA A 699 -48.34 2.88 51.72
N ALA A 700 -48.35 4.21 51.92
CA ALA A 700 -49.28 5.19 51.31
C ALA A 700 -48.69 6.63 51.30
N ALA A 701 -49.21 7.66 50.61
CA ALA A 701 -50.02 7.78 49.37
C ALA A 701 -50.24 9.29 49.02
N VAL A 702 -50.96 9.56 47.90
CA VAL A 702 -51.64 10.83 47.51
C VAL A 702 -50.81 11.88 46.70
N ASP A 703 -51.52 12.63 45.85
CA ASP A 703 -51.12 13.59 44.80
C ASP A 703 -51.41 15.07 45.20
N LEU A 704 -50.83 16.06 44.47
CA LEU A 704 -51.48 17.29 43.94
C LEU A 704 -50.51 18.48 43.68
N GLY A 705 -50.55 19.08 42.47
CA GLY A 705 -50.70 20.55 42.32
C GLY A 705 -49.56 21.46 41.79
N ARG A 706 -49.65 21.83 40.50
CA ARG A 706 -49.43 23.17 39.85
C ARG A 706 -48.47 24.25 40.44
N GLY A 707 -47.57 24.84 39.62
CA GLY A 707 -46.96 26.18 39.86
C GLY A 707 -45.91 26.65 38.80
N PRO A 708 -45.74 27.97 38.49
CA PRO A 708 -44.85 28.45 37.39
C PRO A 708 -43.77 29.54 37.71
N VAL A 709 -42.73 29.66 36.85
CA VAL A 709 -42.09 30.87 36.19
C VAL A 709 -42.12 32.25 36.93
N PRO A 710 -41.03 33.09 37.08
CA PRO A 710 -39.97 33.48 36.09
C PRO A 710 -38.51 33.81 36.62
N ARG A 711 -37.69 34.47 35.78
CA ARG A 711 -36.39 35.21 36.00
C ARG A 711 -36.60 36.55 36.81
N PRO A 712 -35.64 37.51 37.12
CA PRO A 712 -34.36 37.90 36.43
C PRO A 712 -33.21 38.69 37.17
N GLN A 713 -32.18 39.14 36.39
CA GLN A 713 -31.40 40.42 36.44
C GLN A 713 -30.10 40.68 37.28
N GLN A 714 -29.40 41.78 36.89
CA GLN A 714 -28.05 42.35 37.17
C GLN A 714 -28.08 43.44 38.30
N PRO A 715 -26.97 44.02 38.89
CA PRO A 715 -26.02 44.97 38.20
C PRO A 715 -24.62 45.41 38.83
N ARG A 716 -23.73 46.09 38.03
CA ARG A 716 -22.73 47.22 38.31
C ARG A 716 -21.72 47.15 39.51
N GLY A 717 -20.45 47.65 39.52
CA GLY A 717 -19.57 48.45 38.64
C GLY A 717 -18.45 49.27 39.40
N GLY A 718 -17.34 49.66 38.72
CA GLY A 718 -16.50 50.89 38.99
C GLY A 718 -15.15 50.84 39.78
N GLY A 719 -14.13 51.63 39.37
CA GLY A 719 -12.91 51.97 40.18
C GLY A 719 -11.54 52.19 39.43
N PRO A 720 -10.68 53.22 39.70
CA PRO A 720 -9.44 53.50 38.90
C PRO A 720 -8.10 53.92 39.62
N VAL A 721 -7.00 54.11 38.83
CA VAL A 721 -5.89 55.15 38.91
C VAL A 721 -4.38 54.72 38.81
N ALA A 722 -3.77 54.93 37.62
CA ALA A 722 -2.46 55.51 37.18
C ALA A 722 -1.03 55.30 37.81
N GLY A 723 0.05 55.31 36.96
CA GLY A 723 1.47 55.49 37.39
C GLY A 723 2.64 55.55 36.33
N ARG A 724 3.01 56.77 35.85
CA ARG A 724 4.33 57.31 35.34
C ARG A 724 5.38 56.54 34.45
N ALA A 725 5.51 57.01 33.20
CA ALA A 725 6.71 57.58 32.48
C ALA A 725 8.08 56.83 32.28
N PRO A 726 8.43 56.46 31.01
CA PRO A 726 9.79 56.05 30.54
C PRO A 726 10.33 56.78 29.24
N PRO A 727 11.64 57.12 29.08
CA PRO A 727 12.15 57.84 27.87
C PRO A 727 13.57 57.53 27.27
N VAL A 728 13.85 58.09 26.06
CA VAL A 728 15.13 58.38 25.31
C VAL A 728 15.90 57.24 24.57
N GLU A 729 16.50 57.36 23.37
CA GLU A 729 16.22 58.03 22.05
C GLU A 729 17.38 57.73 21.01
N ARG A 730 17.09 57.60 19.69
CA ARG A 730 17.85 58.08 18.46
C ARG A 730 18.01 57.04 17.31
N ARG A 731 17.39 57.23 16.12
CA ARG A 731 17.76 58.02 14.87
C ARG A 731 18.76 57.27 13.96
N ARG A 732 18.72 57.30 12.60
CA ARG A 732 17.90 58.04 11.60
C ARG A 732 17.94 57.33 10.20
N LEU A 733 17.01 57.67 9.28
CA LEU A 733 17.03 57.34 7.83
C LEU A 733 17.72 58.46 6.99
N PRO A 734 18.00 58.26 5.67
CA PRO A 734 17.01 58.66 4.63
C PRO A 734 16.98 57.85 3.29
N ASP A 735 15.79 57.73 2.67
CA ASP A 735 15.37 58.16 1.29
C ASP A 735 16.19 57.82 -0.01
N ALA A 736 15.63 57.69 -1.23
CA ALA A 736 14.24 57.53 -1.74
C ALA A 736 14.13 57.23 -3.28
N GLU A 737 12.98 56.66 -3.70
CA GLU A 737 12.16 56.89 -4.93
C GLU A 737 12.63 56.67 -6.41
N ARG A 738 11.69 56.08 -7.22
CA ARG A 738 11.30 56.40 -8.65
C ARG A 738 12.20 56.00 -9.86
N VAL A 739 11.73 55.88 -11.13
CA VAL A 739 10.42 55.46 -11.75
C VAL A 739 10.55 55.23 -13.31
N ARG A 740 9.78 54.28 -13.89
CA ARG A 740 9.28 54.12 -15.29
C ARG A 740 10.18 54.19 -16.59
N ASP A 741 10.15 53.08 -17.35
CA ASP A 741 9.52 52.92 -18.71
C ASP A 741 10.25 53.32 -20.05
N LEU A 742 9.69 52.82 -21.17
CA LEU A 742 9.92 53.08 -22.63
C LEU A 742 11.07 52.40 -23.45
N VAL A 743 10.81 51.19 -23.94
CA VAL A 743 10.51 50.83 -25.36
C VAL A 743 11.16 51.62 -26.56
N GLN A 744 11.86 50.88 -27.44
CA GLN A 744 12.05 50.98 -28.93
C GLN A 744 13.22 51.74 -29.66
N ARG A 745 13.89 50.97 -30.56
CA ARG A 745 14.55 51.31 -31.88
C ARG A 745 15.85 52.15 -31.83
N ARG A 746 16.79 52.13 -32.79
CA ARG A 746 16.99 51.54 -34.17
C ARG A 746 18.54 51.40 -34.37
N ALA A 747 19.16 50.30 -34.82
CA ALA A 747 19.22 49.65 -36.17
C ALA A 747 20.49 49.99 -37.00
N LEU A 748 20.72 49.24 -38.12
CA LEU A 748 21.83 49.26 -39.12
C LEU A 748 23.01 48.29 -38.84
N ALA A 749 23.59 47.55 -39.81
CA ALA A 749 23.21 47.34 -41.23
C ALA A 749 23.96 46.16 -41.94
N HIS A 750 23.31 45.56 -42.97
CA HIS A 750 23.89 44.84 -44.14
C HIS A 750 24.52 43.42 -43.90
N VAL A 751 24.60 42.45 -44.84
CA VAL A 751 24.20 42.37 -46.28
C VAL A 751 23.79 40.91 -46.70
N ARG A 752 23.27 40.68 -47.94
CA ARG A 752 22.90 39.37 -48.57
C ARG A 752 23.81 39.06 -49.79
N PRO A 753 24.10 37.79 -50.17
CA PRO A 753 23.20 36.87 -50.92
C PRO A 753 23.28 35.38 -50.43
N VAL A 754 22.56 34.32 -50.88
CA VAL A 754 21.69 33.96 -52.03
C VAL A 754 22.38 33.27 -53.24
N ARG A 755 21.80 32.14 -53.71
CA ARG A 755 22.22 31.17 -54.78
C ARG A 755 23.34 30.17 -54.43
N ALA A 756 23.47 29.00 -55.08
CA ALA A 756 22.54 28.09 -55.81
C ALA A 756 23.31 26.80 -56.24
N GLU A 757 22.64 25.84 -56.91
CA GLU A 757 23.23 24.76 -57.74
C GLU A 757 24.01 23.64 -56.97
N ALA A 758 24.22 22.43 -57.49
CA ALA A 758 23.50 21.59 -58.48
C ALA A 758 24.02 20.13 -58.43
N ASP A 759 23.42 19.24 -59.25
CA ASP A 759 23.88 17.91 -59.71
C ASP A 759 24.07 16.77 -58.67
N VAL A 760 23.68 15.50 -58.86
CA VAL A 760 23.41 14.59 -60.01
C VAL A 760 24.59 13.67 -60.40
N ALA A 761 24.63 12.49 -59.77
CA ALA A 761 25.13 11.19 -60.25
C ALA A 761 24.60 10.10 -59.26
N ALA A 762 24.25 8.84 -59.57
CA ALA A 762 24.82 7.84 -60.50
C ALA A 762 26.21 7.33 -60.04
N GLU A 763 26.57 6.04 -60.11
CA GLU A 763 25.93 4.89 -60.76
C GLU A 763 26.30 3.52 -60.07
N ALA A 764 26.16 2.41 -60.81
CA ALA A 764 26.45 0.99 -60.49
C ALA A 764 27.70 0.72 -59.59
N ALA A 765 27.73 -0.26 -58.68
CA ALA A 765 27.27 -1.68 -58.65
C ALA A 765 28.26 -2.73 -59.22
N VAL A 766 28.06 -4.00 -58.83
CA VAL A 766 28.85 -5.23 -59.14
C VAL A 766 30.16 -5.40 -58.35
N GLY A 767 30.44 -6.53 -57.67
CA GLY A 767 29.61 -7.73 -57.40
C GLY A 767 30.45 -9.02 -57.19
N ARG A 768 29.79 -10.20 -57.30
CA ARG A 768 30.35 -11.58 -57.38
C ARG A 768 30.77 -12.24 -56.04
N LEU A 769 30.64 -13.57 -55.82
CA LEU A 769 30.04 -14.69 -56.59
C LEU A 769 29.75 -15.94 -55.69
N HIS A 770 28.74 -16.75 -56.07
CA HIS A 770 28.54 -18.21 -55.77
C HIS A 770 28.40 -18.71 -54.30
N ALA A 771 27.91 -19.95 -54.02
CA ALA A 771 26.88 -20.81 -54.63
C ALA A 771 26.62 -22.11 -53.80
N GLY A 772 25.42 -22.70 -53.92
CA GLY A 772 25.08 -24.09 -53.50
C GLY A 772 23.87 -24.16 -52.53
N HIS A 773 22.68 -24.71 -52.84
CA HIS A 773 22.24 -26.04 -53.35
C HIS A 773 21.84 -27.04 -52.22
N VAL A 774 20.73 -27.81 -52.27
CA VAL A 774 19.49 -27.75 -53.11
C VAL A 774 18.39 -28.71 -52.55
N LEU A 775 17.20 -28.75 -53.20
CA LEU A 775 16.00 -29.62 -53.04
C LEU A 775 14.81 -28.93 -52.31
N HIS A 776 13.74 -28.51 -53.00
CA HIS A 776 12.57 -29.25 -53.56
C HIS A 776 11.59 -29.77 -52.48
N ARG A 777 10.25 -29.65 -52.64
CA ARG A 777 9.44 -29.40 -53.86
C ARG A 777 8.77 -28.00 -53.95
N ASP A 778 7.50 -27.98 -54.39
CA ASP A 778 6.80 -27.02 -55.25
C ASP A 778 5.34 -27.56 -55.45
N GLY A 779 4.28 -26.82 -55.83
CA GLY A 779 4.08 -25.40 -56.18
C GLY A 779 2.58 -25.12 -56.55
N LEU A 780 2.30 -24.09 -57.37
CA LEU A 780 0.98 -23.68 -57.96
C LEU A 780 -0.03 -22.99 -56.99
N ALA A 781 -0.80 -21.93 -57.36
CA ALA A 781 -0.81 -21.06 -58.56
C ALA A 781 -1.47 -19.67 -58.28
N ARG A 782 -1.35 -18.71 -59.23
CA ARG A 782 -2.12 -17.45 -59.34
C ARG A 782 -2.66 -17.31 -60.77
N PRO A 783 -3.73 -16.52 -61.03
CA PRO A 783 -3.50 -15.24 -61.72
C PRO A 783 -4.45 -14.05 -61.38
N ARG A 784 -3.83 -12.87 -61.23
CA ARG A 784 -4.12 -11.55 -61.89
C ARG A 784 -5.46 -10.81 -61.69
N GLY A 785 -5.37 -9.49 -61.45
CA GLY A 785 -6.44 -8.49 -61.62
C GLY A 785 -6.05 -7.08 -61.14
N GLN A 786 -5.93 -6.11 -62.06
CA GLN A 786 -5.59 -4.69 -61.83
C GLN A 786 -5.86 -3.90 -63.16
N PRO A 787 -5.87 -2.55 -63.19
CA PRO A 787 -6.65 -1.58 -62.39
C PRO A 787 -7.45 -0.60 -63.30
N VAL A 788 -8.29 0.29 -62.74
CA VAL A 788 -8.81 1.48 -63.47
C VAL A 788 -8.88 2.72 -62.56
N VAL A 789 -8.47 3.88 -63.10
CA VAL A 789 -8.63 5.23 -62.51
C VAL A 789 -9.00 6.22 -63.61
N PRO A 790 -9.97 7.11 -63.36
CA PRO A 790 -9.85 8.50 -63.80
C PRO A 790 -10.27 9.51 -62.69
N ARG A 791 -9.99 10.81 -62.71
CA ARG A 791 -8.94 11.71 -63.25
C ARG A 791 -9.57 13.12 -63.31
N HIS A 792 -8.91 14.11 -62.71
CA HIS A 792 -9.06 15.58 -62.93
C HIS A 792 -10.38 16.30 -62.60
N GLY A 793 -10.23 17.59 -62.20
CA GLY A 793 -11.35 18.52 -61.95
C GLY A 793 -10.96 19.82 -61.24
N GLU A 794 -9.95 20.55 -61.70
CA GLU A 794 -9.64 21.91 -61.20
C GLU A 794 -10.55 22.97 -61.85
N VAL A 795 -11.11 23.91 -61.07
CA VAL A 795 -11.59 25.21 -61.57
C VAL A 795 -11.35 26.29 -60.50
N HIS A 796 -10.85 27.47 -60.90
CA HIS A 796 -10.67 28.63 -60.03
C HIS A 796 -11.98 29.43 -59.77
N GLY A 797 -12.07 30.04 -58.59
CA GLY A 797 -12.98 31.16 -58.27
C GLY A 797 -12.24 32.22 -57.44
N ARG A 798 -12.57 33.52 -57.62
CA ARG A 798 -11.85 34.66 -57.03
C ARG A 798 -12.80 35.86 -56.87
N LEU A 799 -12.40 36.87 -56.08
CA LEU A 799 -13.04 38.20 -55.90
C LEU A 799 -14.28 38.18 -54.95
N ASP A 800 -14.57 39.20 -54.13
CA ASP A 800 -13.74 40.36 -53.75
C ASP A 800 -14.16 41.06 -52.43
N LEU A 801 -13.26 41.91 -51.93
CA LEU A 801 -13.44 43.18 -51.18
C LEU A 801 -14.49 43.34 -50.04
N GLY A 802 -14.01 43.91 -48.92
CA GLY A 802 -14.84 44.51 -47.86
C GLY A 802 -14.03 45.25 -46.79
N VAL A 803 -13.76 46.55 -47.00
CA VAL A 803 -12.97 47.39 -46.08
C VAL A 803 -13.86 48.39 -45.33
N GLY A 804 -13.66 48.55 -44.02
CA GLY A 804 -14.32 49.60 -43.24
C GLY A 804 -13.69 49.82 -41.85
N VAL A 805 -13.08 50.98 -41.64
CA VAL A 805 -12.61 51.47 -40.34
C VAL A 805 -13.36 52.76 -40.01
N GLY A 806 -13.89 52.87 -38.79
CA GLY A 806 -14.57 54.07 -38.30
C GLY A 806 -14.24 54.32 -36.83
N LEU A 807 -13.83 55.54 -36.49
CA LEU A 807 -13.29 55.88 -35.17
C LEU A 807 -13.78 57.29 -34.76
N VAL A 808 -14.62 57.37 -33.73
CA VAL A 808 -15.12 58.63 -33.12
C VAL A 808 -15.30 58.42 -31.61
N GLY A 809 -15.06 59.44 -30.79
CA GLY A 809 -15.36 59.39 -29.36
C GLY A 809 -15.30 60.75 -28.63
N ARG A 810 -15.96 60.84 -27.47
CA ARG A 810 -15.94 61.86 -26.38
C ARG A 810 -16.81 61.27 -25.24
N ARG A 811 -16.41 61.19 -23.96
CA ARG A 811 -16.11 62.23 -22.92
C ARG A 811 -17.29 63.17 -22.59
N VAL A 812 -17.83 63.07 -21.35
CA VAL A 812 -17.82 64.08 -20.23
C VAL A 812 -18.92 63.74 -19.18
N GLY A 813 -18.66 63.99 -17.87
CA GLY A 813 -19.59 63.83 -16.73
C GLY A 813 -19.05 62.83 -15.68
N HIS A 814 -18.65 63.12 -14.43
CA HIS A 814 -19.05 64.08 -13.37
C HIS A 814 -20.49 63.86 -12.81
N ALA A 815 -20.73 63.75 -11.49
CA ALA A 815 -19.82 63.74 -10.32
C ALA A 815 -20.50 63.25 -9.01
N LEU A 816 -19.72 63.19 -7.91
CA LEU A 816 -20.13 63.34 -6.49
C LEU A 816 -21.19 62.39 -5.87
N GLN A 817 -20.78 61.52 -4.93
CA GLN A 817 -21.01 61.72 -3.48
C GLN A 817 -20.45 60.60 -2.58
N GLY A 818 -19.93 61.01 -1.43
CA GLY A 818 -19.99 60.34 -0.11
C GLY A 818 -20.28 61.44 0.92
N PRO A 819 -19.98 61.29 2.24
CA PRO A 819 -19.46 60.11 2.94
C PRO A 819 -20.13 59.83 4.33
N GLY A 820 -19.65 58.79 5.04
CA GLY A 820 -19.73 58.69 6.52
C GLY A 820 -21.01 58.05 7.11
N GLN A 821 -21.07 57.80 8.43
CA GLN A 821 -20.04 58.01 9.46
C GLN A 821 -20.32 57.19 10.76
N GLY A 822 -19.26 56.76 11.47
CA GLY A 822 -19.30 56.24 12.86
C GLY A 822 -19.67 54.75 13.04
N GLY A 823 -19.14 54.03 14.04
CA GLY A 823 -18.13 54.42 15.04
C GLY A 823 -17.74 53.30 16.03
N ARG A 824 -16.74 53.62 16.87
CA ARG A 824 -16.13 52.91 18.03
C ARG A 824 -17.03 51.87 18.77
N GLY A 825 -16.51 50.79 19.38
CA GLY A 825 -15.09 50.44 19.65
C GLY A 825 -14.94 49.14 20.49
N GLU A 826 -13.92 49.09 21.35
CA GLU A 826 -13.50 47.94 22.20
C GLU A 826 -14.52 47.58 23.32
N GLY A 827 -14.47 46.44 24.03
CA GLY A 827 -13.39 45.44 24.17
C GLY A 827 -13.76 44.15 24.92
N ARG A 828 -12.84 43.64 25.78
CA ARG A 828 -12.73 42.23 26.23
C ARG A 828 -13.22 41.93 27.68
N VAL A 829 -13.73 40.69 27.87
CA VAL A 829 -13.45 39.69 28.94
C VAL A 829 -13.64 40.03 30.45
N GLY A 830 -14.25 39.09 31.21
CA GLY A 830 -13.62 38.59 32.45
C GLY A 830 -14.46 38.38 33.73
N GLY A 831 -14.68 37.10 34.10
CA GLY A 831 -14.82 36.61 35.50
C GLY A 831 -15.97 37.14 36.38
N PRO A 832 -15.94 36.89 37.71
CA PRO A 832 -14.96 36.05 38.44
C PRO A 832 -15.55 35.12 39.55
N ASP A 833 -14.68 34.32 40.21
CA ASP A 833 -14.58 33.95 41.65
C ASP A 833 -15.79 33.43 42.49
N GLU A 834 -15.64 32.71 43.64
CA GLU A 834 -14.61 31.81 44.24
C GLU A 834 -15.25 31.03 45.44
N GLY A 835 -14.55 30.04 46.01
CA GLY A 835 -14.80 29.46 47.36
C GLY A 835 -15.68 28.19 47.44
N GLU A 836 -15.58 27.33 48.48
CA GLU A 836 -14.65 27.30 49.63
C GLU A 836 -14.67 25.91 50.35
N GLU A 837 -13.49 25.38 50.76
CA GLU A 837 -13.23 24.26 51.72
C GLU A 837 -13.90 22.86 51.49
N VAL A 838 -13.58 21.71 52.13
CA VAL A 838 -12.95 21.37 53.44
C VAL A 838 -12.00 20.13 53.34
N GLU A 839 -11.07 20.05 54.31
CA GLU A 839 -10.22 18.94 54.81
C GLU A 839 -10.70 17.46 54.73
N ALA A 840 -9.87 16.40 54.86
CA ALA A 840 -8.40 16.20 54.82
C ALA A 840 -8.02 14.69 54.93
N HIS A 841 -6.70 14.39 54.98
CA HIS A 841 -5.96 13.45 55.87
C HIS A 841 -5.02 12.35 55.26
N ARG A 842 -3.71 12.56 55.54
CA ARG A 842 -2.63 11.58 55.89
C ARG A 842 -2.01 10.64 54.82
N GLY A 843 -0.74 10.92 54.52
CA GLY A 843 0.31 9.99 54.06
C GLY A 843 1.62 10.77 53.89
N ARG A 844 2.76 10.33 54.48
CA ARG A 844 3.98 11.17 54.58
C ARG A 844 5.27 10.35 54.67
N ALA A 845 6.31 10.81 53.95
CA ALA A 845 7.75 10.49 54.15
C ALA A 845 8.16 9.02 53.92
N ASP A 846 9.43 8.69 53.63
CA ASP A 846 10.57 9.46 53.08
C ASP A 846 11.56 8.45 52.44
N GLY A 847 12.51 8.90 51.60
CA GLY A 847 13.51 7.96 51.04
C GLY A 847 14.44 8.49 49.95
N ARG A 848 15.40 9.35 50.31
CA ARG A 848 16.58 9.63 49.46
C ARG A 848 17.73 8.69 49.83
N THR A 849 18.43 8.16 48.83
CA THR A 849 19.88 7.90 48.94
C THR A 849 20.52 8.04 47.57
N GLU A 850 21.60 8.82 47.47
CA GLU A 850 22.51 8.82 46.33
C GLU A 850 23.64 7.81 46.58
N ILE A 851 24.25 7.29 45.53
CA ILE A 851 25.71 7.04 45.33
C ILE A 851 25.86 6.29 44.01
N GLY A 852 26.86 6.64 43.21
CA GLY A 852 27.04 6.13 41.85
C GLY A 852 28.03 4.96 41.73
N GLY A 853 28.18 4.50 40.48
CA GLY A 853 29.16 3.53 39.98
C GLY A 853 29.19 3.62 38.47
#